data_AF-A0A746EQ44-F1
#
_entry.id   AF-A0A746EQ44-F1
#
_cell.length_a   1.000
_cell.length_b   1.000
_cell.length_c   1.000
_cell.angle_alpha   90.00
_cell.angle_beta   90.00
_cell.angle_gamma   90.00
#
_symmetry.space_group_name_H-M   'P 1'
#
loop_
_entity.id
_entity.type
_entity.pdbx_description
1 polymer ?
#
loop_
_entity_poly.entity_id
_entity_poly.type
_entity_poly.pdbx_seq_one_letter_code
_entity_poly.pdbx_strand_id
1 'polypeptide(L)'
;MPEFFSFINEILWGSVMIYLLLGAGCWFTWRTGFIQFRYIRQFSRSLKGSFSPQPGGLTSFQALCTSLAARIGSGNLAGVALAIAAGGPGAVFWMWVSAIIGMATSFAECSLAQLYKERDPTGQFRGGPAWYMARGLGMRWMGVVFALFLLVAYGLIFNSVQANAVSRALHFAFNIPPLISGIALAFCALLIIIRGIKGVARLMQWLIPLIALLWVAGSVFICLWHIEQMPGVIASIVKSAFGWQEAAAGAAGYTLTQAITSGFQRGMFSNEAGMGSTPNAAAAATSYPPHPVAQGIVQMIGVFSDTIIICTASAMIILLAGNHASHSSTEGIQLLQHAMVSLTGEWGASFVALIVILFAFSSIVANYIYAENNLFFLRLHNAKAIWLLRLATLGMVIAGTLISFPLIWQLADMIMACMAITNLTAILLLSPVVYTLAGDYLRQRKLGVRPQFDPRRFPDIEPQLADLNATRFHDWQPHFTPDNARQAILAFKGDVYTGLQAETFNDADFDFAQQHLRMLSGLYGVLRPLDLMQPYRLEMGIRLENPRGKDLYQFWGDIITDKLNEALEAQGDRVVVNLASEEYFKSVKPKKLNAELIKPVFLDEKNGKFKVVSFYAKKARGLMSRFIIENRLTKPEQLTAFDREGYFFDEETSTQDELVFKRYEQ
;
A
#
# COMPACT_ATOMS: atom_id res chain seq x y z
N MET A 1 -34.37 -4.58 -17.94
CA MET A 1 -32.90 -4.57 -17.67
C MET A 1 -32.43 -3.20 -17.12
N PRO A 2 -32.69 -2.04 -17.77
CA PRO A 2 -32.22 -0.74 -17.26
C PRO A 2 -32.83 -0.33 -15.91
N GLU A 3 -34.11 -0.64 -15.68
CA GLU A 3 -34.81 -0.30 -14.43
C GLU A 3 -34.26 -1.06 -13.21
N PHE A 4 -33.80 -2.30 -13.39
CA PHE A 4 -33.19 -3.08 -12.32
C PHE A 4 -31.83 -2.48 -11.88
N PHE A 5 -30.99 -2.11 -12.83
CA PHE A 5 -29.72 -1.42 -12.53
C PHE A 5 -29.95 -0.03 -11.94
N SER A 6 -30.99 0.67 -12.40
CA SER A 6 -31.39 1.96 -11.83
C SER A 6 -31.77 1.82 -10.34
N PHE A 7 -32.61 0.85 -9.99
CA PHE A 7 -33.03 0.60 -8.60
C PHE A 7 -31.84 0.26 -7.69
N ILE A 8 -30.93 -0.61 -8.14
CA ILE A 8 -29.72 -0.95 -7.37
C ILE A 8 -28.85 0.27 -7.17
N ASN A 9 -28.62 1.05 -8.23
CA ASN A 9 -27.80 2.27 -8.14
C ASN A 9 -28.44 3.29 -7.19
N GLU A 10 -29.75 3.43 -7.20
CA GLU A 10 -30.47 4.34 -6.29
C GLU A 10 -30.30 3.93 -4.82
N ILE A 11 -30.37 2.65 -4.49
CA ILE A 11 -30.10 2.17 -3.13
C ILE A 11 -28.63 2.39 -2.73
N LEU A 12 -27.70 1.93 -3.58
CA LEU A 12 -26.27 1.99 -3.29
C LEU A 12 -25.80 3.43 -3.13
N TRP A 13 -26.15 4.31 -4.07
CA TRP A 13 -25.67 5.69 -4.12
C TRP A 13 -26.55 6.68 -3.37
N GLY A 14 -27.86 6.47 -3.34
CA GLY A 14 -28.81 7.35 -2.65
C GLY A 14 -28.81 7.21 -1.13
N SER A 15 -28.21 6.15 -0.58
CA SER A 15 -28.14 5.96 0.88
C SER A 15 -26.80 5.41 1.36
N VAL A 16 -26.45 4.17 1.02
CA VAL A 16 -25.34 3.44 1.66
C VAL A 16 -23.98 4.11 1.43
N MET A 17 -23.67 4.47 0.19
CA MET A 17 -22.35 4.93 -0.20
C MET A 17 -22.00 6.29 0.41
N ILE A 18 -22.93 7.24 0.37
CA ILE A 18 -22.73 8.59 0.91
C ILE A 18 -22.39 8.52 2.40
N TYR A 19 -23.17 7.76 3.18
CA TYR A 19 -22.91 7.61 4.61
C TYR A 19 -21.61 6.86 4.90
N LEU A 20 -21.30 5.80 4.14
CA LEU A 20 -20.09 5.02 4.35
C LEU A 20 -18.83 5.84 4.08
N LEU A 21 -18.81 6.65 3.02
CA LEU A 21 -17.67 7.48 2.66
C LEU A 21 -17.51 8.68 3.57
N LEU A 22 -18.60 9.38 3.84
CA LEU A 22 -18.58 10.51 4.74
C LEU A 22 -18.17 10.03 6.13
N GLY A 23 -18.73 8.92 6.60
CA GLY A 23 -18.34 8.25 7.84
C GLY A 23 -16.88 7.84 7.86
N ALA A 24 -16.40 7.14 6.84
CA ALA A 24 -15.01 6.68 6.77
C ALA A 24 -14.02 7.84 6.67
N GLY A 25 -14.27 8.82 5.82
CA GLY A 25 -13.39 9.96 5.66
C GLY A 25 -13.39 10.88 6.88
N CYS A 26 -14.53 11.09 7.55
CA CYS A 26 -14.58 11.77 8.85
C CYS A 26 -13.82 10.98 9.92
N TRP A 27 -13.99 9.66 9.97
CA TRP A 27 -13.27 8.78 10.89
C TRP A 27 -11.75 8.85 10.69
N PHE A 28 -11.26 8.73 9.46
CA PHE A 28 -9.84 8.85 9.16
C PHE A 28 -9.32 10.27 9.37
N THR A 29 -10.10 11.29 9.08
CA THR A 29 -9.75 12.68 9.37
C THR A 29 -9.48 12.87 10.86
N TRP A 30 -10.38 12.38 11.71
CA TRP A 30 -10.21 12.46 13.15
C TRP A 30 -9.05 11.58 13.65
N ARG A 31 -9.01 10.31 13.25
CA ARG A 31 -7.97 9.35 13.70
C ARG A 31 -6.56 9.74 13.27
N THR A 32 -6.38 10.32 12.09
CA THR A 32 -5.05 10.78 11.62
C THR A 32 -4.67 12.16 12.15
N GLY A 33 -5.51 12.77 13.00
CA GLY A 33 -5.26 14.07 13.60
C GLY A 33 -5.31 15.21 12.58
N PHE A 34 -6.31 15.17 11.69
CA PHE A 34 -6.58 16.18 10.65
C PHE A 34 -5.42 16.36 9.67
N ILE A 35 -4.85 15.25 9.20
CA ILE A 35 -3.61 15.24 8.42
C ILE A 35 -3.71 16.09 7.14
N GLN A 36 -4.87 16.13 6.48
CA GLN A 36 -5.09 16.93 5.28
C GLN A 36 -4.93 18.43 5.50
N PHE A 37 -5.39 18.95 6.64
CA PHE A 37 -5.26 20.38 6.96
C PHE A 37 -3.85 20.71 7.47
N ARG A 38 -3.21 19.79 8.20
CA ARG A 38 -1.86 20.01 8.76
C ARG A 38 -0.77 19.95 7.68
N TYR A 39 -0.94 19.11 6.66
CA TYR A 39 0.07 18.85 5.64
C TYR A 39 -0.12 19.61 4.34
N ILE A 40 -1.24 20.30 4.13
CA ILE A 40 -1.46 21.11 2.90
C ILE A 40 -0.34 22.12 2.67
N ARG A 41 0.16 22.79 3.74
CA ARG A 41 1.27 23.74 3.67
C ARG A 41 2.61 23.11 3.27
N GLN A 42 2.70 21.78 3.33
CA GLN A 42 3.92 21.03 3.08
C GLN A 42 3.87 20.23 1.78
N PHE A 43 2.76 20.30 1.03
CA PHE A 43 2.60 19.61 -0.25
C PHE A 43 3.75 19.91 -1.21
N SER A 44 4.15 21.18 -1.34
CA SER A 44 5.29 21.56 -2.20
C SER A 44 6.60 20.87 -1.81
N ARG A 45 6.90 20.78 -0.51
CA ARG A 45 8.11 20.10 -0.01
C ARG A 45 8.03 18.58 -0.23
N SER A 46 6.88 17.97 0.04
CA SER A 46 6.65 16.54 -0.21
C SER A 46 6.76 16.19 -1.69
N LEU A 47 6.20 17.04 -2.56
CA LEU A 47 6.27 16.89 -4.01
C LEU A 47 7.71 17.02 -4.52
N LYS A 48 8.48 18.00 -4.04
CA LYS A 48 9.92 18.11 -4.35
C LYS A 48 10.69 16.86 -3.93
N GLY A 49 10.42 16.33 -2.74
CA GLY A 49 11.03 15.07 -2.28
C GLY A 49 10.65 13.85 -3.13
N SER A 50 9.47 13.86 -3.75
CA SER A 50 8.91 12.74 -4.51
C SER A 50 9.62 12.47 -5.85
N PHE A 51 10.41 13.42 -6.35
CA PHE A 51 11.26 13.26 -7.53
C PHE A 51 12.52 12.43 -7.26
N SER A 52 12.90 12.27 -5.99
CA SER A 52 14.12 11.54 -5.61
C SER A 52 14.04 10.08 -6.05
N PRO A 53 14.92 9.61 -6.96
CA PRO A 53 14.95 8.22 -7.35
C PRO A 53 15.38 7.35 -6.16
N GLN A 54 14.70 6.21 -5.99
CA GLN A 54 15.02 5.21 -4.99
C GLN A 54 15.16 3.84 -5.67
N PRO A 55 16.11 2.99 -5.24
CA PRO A 55 16.34 1.71 -5.88
C PRO A 55 15.12 0.78 -5.76
N GLY A 56 14.85 0.04 -6.84
CA GLY A 56 13.90 -1.09 -6.84
C GLY A 56 12.42 -0.77 -7.08
N GLY A 57 12.02 0.48 -7.34
CA GLY A 57 10.62 0.85 -7.60
C GLY A 57 10.47 2.13 -8.42
N LEU A 58 9.21 2.53 -8.67
CA LEU A 58 8.92 3.84 -9.26
C LEU A 58 9.22 4.96 -8.25
N THR A 59 9.48 6.17 -8.74
CA THR A 59 9.51 7.34 -7.85
C THR A 59 8.11 7.64 -7.31
N SER A 60 8.03 8.28 -6.15
CA SER A 60 6.74 8.71 -5.59
C SER A 60 5.99 9.64 -6.55
N PHE A 61 6.70 10.48 -7.30
CA PHE A 61 6.11 11.34 -8.33
C PHE A 61 5.57 10.53 -9.51
N GLN A 62 6.33 9.56 -10.01
CA GLN A 62 5.86 8.68 -11.09
C GLN A 62 4.58 7.92 -10.71
N ALA A 63 4.49 7.44 -9.49
CA ALA A 63 3.28 6.82 -8.97
C ALA A 63 2.12 7.80 -8.79
N LEU A 64 2.38 9.06 -8.40
CA LEU A 64 1.37 10.12 -8.37
C LEU A 64 0.85 10.45 -9.77
N CYS A 65 1.72 10.61 -10.75
CA CYS A 65 1.30 10.87 -12.13
C CYS A 65 0.57 9.68 -12.72
N THR A 66 1.00 8.45 -12.43
CA THR A 66 0.28 7.24 -12.86
C THR A 66 -1.10 7.15 -12.20
N SER A 67 -1.23 7.58 -10.94
CA SER A 67 -2.54 7.60 -10.28
C SER A 67 -3.46 8.71 -10.76
N LEU A 68 -2.91 9.90 -10.97
CA LEU A 68 -3.61 11.00 -11.60
C LEU A 68 -4.01 10.66 -13.05
N ALA A 69 -3.23 9.86 -13.78
CA ALA A 69 -3.60 9.43 -15.12
C ALA A 69 -4.90 8.63 -15.15
N ALA A 70 -5.12 7.76 -14.15
CA ALA A 70 -6.36 6.99 -14.03
C ALA A 70 -7.54 7.90 -13.64
N ARG A 71 -7.33 8.77 -12.63
CA ARG A 71 -8.33 9.69 -12.07
C ARG A 71 -8.76 10.77 -13.07
N ILE A 72 -7.78 11.43 -13.69
CA ILE A 72 -7.99 12.49 -14.67
C ILE A 72 -8.39 11.86 -16.00
N GLY A 73 -9.68 11.87 -16.28
CA GLY A 73 -10.25 11.32 -17.49
C GLY A 73 -11.44 12.12 -17.99
N SER A 74 -12.23 11.49 -18.86
CA SER A 74 -13.52 12.02 -19.29
C SER A 74 -14.47 12.29 -18.12
N GLY A 75 -14.32 11.60 -16.98
CA GLY A 75 -15.09 11.82 -15.75
C GLY A 75 -14.98 13.23 -15.18
N ASN A 76 -13.79 13.83 -15.20
CA ASN A 76 -13.56 15.20 -14.68
C ASN A 76 -14.19 16.29 -15.56
N LEU A 77 -14.51 15.95 -16.80
CA LEU A 77 -15.10 16.83 -17.79
C LEU A 77 -16.62 16.57 -17.86
N ALA A 78 -16.98 15.36 -18.30
CA ALA A 78 -18.35 14.89 -18.45
C ALA A 78 -19.09 14.75 -17.12
N GLY A 79 -18.42 14.19 -16.11
CA GLY A 79 -19.03 13.92 -14.81
C GLY A 79 -19.36 15.19 -14.05
N VAL A 80 -18.51 16.22 -14.13
CA VAL A 80 -18.80 17.57 -13.61
C VAL A 80 -20.00 18.18 -14.33
N ALA A 81 -20.03 18.06 -15.66
CA ALA A 81 -21.14 18.56 -16.47
C ALA A 81 -22.47 17.88 -16.10
N LEU A 82 -22.45 16.56 -15.92
CA LEU A 82 -23.60 15.78 -15.46
C LEU A 82 -23.99 16.13 -14.01
N ALA A 83 -23.02 16.40 -13.13
CA ALA A 83 -23.29 16.83 -11.74
C ALA A 83 -24.04 18.17 -11.72
N ILE A 84 -23.59 19.14 -12.51
CA ILE A 84 -24.22 20.46 -12.60
C ILE A 84 -25.59 20.34 -13.28
N ALA A 85 -25.73 19.53 -14.31
CA ALA A 85 -27.01 19.32 -14.99
C ALA A 85 -28.05 18.65 -14.08
N ALA A 86 -27.64 17.70 -13.24
CA ALA A 86 -28.56 16.95 -12.37
C ALA A 86 -28.81 17.62 -11.01
N GLY A 87 -27.78 18.18 -10.36
CA GLY A 87 -27.85 18.75 -9.01
C GLY A 87 -27.65 20.27 -8.95
N GLY A 88 -27.56 20.94 -10.10
CA GLY A 88 -27.31 22.37 -10.18
C GLY A 88 -25.89 22.77 -9.78
N PRO A 89 -25.61 24.09 -9.72
CA PRO A 89 -24.29 24.62 -9.33
C PRO A 89 -23.83 24.16 -7.93
N GLY A 90 -24.78 23.86 -7.04
CA GLY A 90 -24.50 23.40 -5.67
C GLY A 90 -23.78 22.06 -5.60
N ALA A 91 -23.89 21.22 -6.63
CA ALA A 91 -23.17 19.95 -6.71
C ALA A 91 -21.64 20.14 -6.66
N VAL A 92 -21.12 21.24 -7.21
CA VAL A 92 -19.68 21.56 -7.23
C VAL A 92 -19.13 21.76 -5.82
N PHE A 93 -19.89 22.41 -4.94
CA PHE A 93 -19.50 22.58 -3.54
C PHE A 93 -19.37 21.22 -2.83
N TRP A 94 -20.33 20.33 -3.05
CA TRP A 94 -20.32 19.00 -2.44
C TRP A 94 -19.23 18.09 -3.04
N MET A 95 -18.85 18.29 -4.31
CA MET A 95 -17.65 17.68 -4.86
C MET A 95 -16.39 18.12 -4.10
N TRP A 96 -16.26 19.41 -3.75
CA TRP A 96 -15.12 19.89 -2.96
C TRP A 96 -15.07 19.28 -1.56
N VAL A 97 -16.22 19.23 -0.87
CA VAL A 97 -16.34 18.59 0.45
C VAL A 97 -15.94 17.12 0.37
N SER A 98 -16.48 16.39 -0.62
CA SER A 98 -16.14 15.00 -0.88
C SER A 98 -14.64 14.80 -1.10
N ALA A 99 -13.97 15.67 -1.87
CA ALA A 99 -12.54 15.60 -2.10
C ALA A 99 -11.71 15.85 -0.82
N ILE A 100 -12.09 16.84 -0.01
CA ILE A 100 -11.38 17.17 1.23
C ILE A 100 -11.44 16.00 2.22
N ILE A 101 -12.61 15.39 2.34
CA ILE A 101 -12.84 14.20 3.16
C ILE A 101 -12.09 12.98 2.56
N GLY A 102 -12.17 12.82 1.25
CA GLY A 102 -11.53 11.76 0.48
C GLY A 102 -10.01 11.78 0.55
N MET A 103 -9.37 12.94 0.78
CA MET A 103 -7.92 13.00 1.02
C MET A 103 -7.50 12.11 2.20
N ALA A 104 -8.25 12.11 3.30
CA ALA A 104 -7.92 11.28 4.46
C ALA A 104 -8.10 9.77 4.17
N THR A 105 -9.11 9.43 3.37
CA THR A 105 -9.35 8.05 2.93
C THR A 105 -8.25 7.56 1.99
N SER A 106 -7.91 8.35 0.96
CA SER A 106 -6.83 8.04 0.02
C SER A 106 -5.47 7.92 0.72
N PHE A 107 -5.23 8.77 1.72
CA PHE A 107 -4.06 8.67 2.59
C PHE A 107 -3.96 7.29 3.27
N ALA A 108 -5.06 6.83 3.88
CA ALA A 108 -5.13 5.55 4.57
C ALA A 108 -4.85 4.39 3.61
N GLU A 109 -5.56 4.34 2.49
CA GLU A 109 -5.44 3.28 1.48
C GLU A 109 -4.01 3.18 0.91
N CYS A 110 -3.44 4.32 0.53
CA CYS A 110 -2.11 4.36 -0.09
C CYS A 110 -1.00 4.06 0.91
N SER A 111 -1.18 4.42 2.19
CA SER A 111 -0.26 4.04 3.27
C SER A 111 -0.31 2.53 3.52
N LEU A 112 -1.50 1.92 3.52
CA LEU A 112 -1.65 0.47 3.66
C LEU A 112 -1.08 -0.26 2.44
N ALA A 113 -1.31 0.23 1.23
CA ALA A 113 -0.76 -0.39 0.03
C ALA A 113 0.78 -0.32 -0.01
N GLN A 114 1.39 0.74 0.50
CA GLN A 114 2.84 0.80 0.69
C GLN A 114 3.36 -0.17 1.76
N LEU A 115 2.58 -0.38 2.82
CA LEU A 115 2.94 -1.30 3.90
C LEU A 115 2.91 -2.76 3.43
N TYR A 116 1.84 -3.17 2.74
CA TYR A 116 1.59 -4.57 2.35
C TYR A 116 2.04 -4.95 0.93
N LYS A 117 2.77 -4.08 0.23
CA LYS A 117 3.31 -4.38 -1.11
C LYS A 117 4.33 -5.53 -1.07
N GLU A 118 4.50 -6.19 -2.21
CA GLU A 118 5.49 -7.24 -2.43
C GLU A 118 6.31 -6.99 -3.68
N ARG A 119 7.38 -7.76 -3.86
CA ARG A 119 8.10 -7.81 -5.13
C ARG A 119 7.62 -9.00 -5.94
N ASP A 120 7.34 -8.75 -7.21
CA ASP A 120 7.12 -9.82 -8.18
C ASP A 120 8.44 -10.52 -8.56
N PRO A 121 8.40 -11.66 -9.30
CA PRO A 121 9.61 -12.37 -9.73
C PRO A 121 10.56 -11.54 -10.59
N THR A 122 10.10 -10.44 -11.18
CA THR A 122 10.91 -9.50 -11.96
C THR A 122 11.53 -8.40 -11.09
N GLY A 123 11.33 -8.46 -9.77
CA GLY A 123 11.83 -7.51 -8.78
C GLY A 123 11.03 -6.20 -8.71
N GLN A 124 9.85 -6.11 -9.34
CA GLN A 124 9.01 -4.90 -9.31
C GLN A 124 8.04 -4.93 -8.15
N PHE A 125 7.78 -3.77 -7.54
CA PHE A 125 6.79 -3.67 -6.48
C PHE A 125 5.35 -3.78 -7.04
N ARG A 126 4.58 -4.68 -6.44
CA ARG A 126 3.15 -4.91 -6.68
C ARG A 126 2.41 -4.80 -5.35
N GLY A 127 1.20 -4.26 -5.38
CA GLY A 127 0.40 -4.08 -4.17
C GLY A 127 -0.90 -3.34 -4.46
N GLY A 128 -1.65 -3.02 -3.41
CA GLY A 128 -2.98 -2.43 -3.52
C GLY A 128 -3.95 -3.07 -2.54
N PRO A 129 -5.27 -2.86 -2.70
CA PRO A 129 -6.23 -3.36 -1.72
C PRO A 129 -6.27 -4.85 -1.58
N ALA A 130 -6.16 -5.59 -2.69
CA ALA A 130 -6.15 -7.04 -2.65
C ALA A 130 -5.07 -7.59 -1.69
N TRP A 131 -3.91 -6.93 -1.60
CA TRP A 131 -2.81 -7.32 -0.71
C TRP A 131 -3.08 -6.98 0.76
N TYR A 132 -3.52 -5.76 1.08
CA TYR A 132 -3.79 -5.45 2.49
C TYR A 132 -5.04 -6.15 3.02
N MET A 133 -5.99 -6.52 2.16
CA MET A 133 -7.11 -7.39 2.52
C MET A 133 -6.63 -8.81 2.81
N ALA A 134 -5.75 -9.36 1.95
CA ALA A 134 -5.23 -10.71 2.14
C ALA A 134 -4.27 -10.82 3.33
N ARG A 135 -3.41 -9.83 3.56
CA ARG A 135 -2.32 -9.87 4.55
C ARG A 135 -2.64 -9.13 5.83
N GLY A 136 -3.13 -7.89 5.73
CA GLY A 136 -3.47 -7.09 6.90
C GLY A 136 -4.66 -7.64 7.67
N LEU A 137 -5.68 -8.14 6.96
CA LEU A 137 -6.87 -8.75 7.58
C LEU A 137 -6.83 -10.28 7.63
N GLY A 138 -5.90 -10.92 6.92
CA GLY A 138 -5.90 -12.38 6.75
C GLY A 138 -7.04 -12.90 5.86
N MET A 139 -7.77 -12.03 5.17
CA MET A 139 -9.00 -12.35 4.42
C MET A 139 -8.73 -12.40 2.91
N ARG A 140 -7.99 -13.43 2.45
CA ARG A 140 -7.63 -13.57 1.02
C ARG A 140 -8.85 -13.58 0.09
N TRP A 141 -9.98 -14.14 0.52
CA TRP A 141 -11.23 -14.15 -0.27
C TRP A 141 -11.70 -12.74 -0.63
N MET A 142 -11.58 -11.78 0.30
CA MET A 142 -12.00 -10.40 0.07
C MET A 142 -11.09 -9.72 -0.93
N GLY A 143 -9.78 -10.01 -0.86
CA GLY A 143 -8.82 -9.55 -1.86
C GLY A 143 -9.09 -10.11 -3.26
N VAL A 144 -9.53 -11.37 -3.38
CA VAL A 144 -9.92 -11.98 -4.66
C VAL A 144 -11.16 -11.30 -5.23
N VAL A 145 -12.19 -11.10 -4.41
CA VAL A 145 -13.42 -10.39 -4.81
C VAL A 145 -13.09 -8.98 -5.30
N PHE A 146 -12.28 -8.23 -4.55
CA PHE A 146 -11.85 -6.89 -4.95
C PHE A 146 -11.07 -6.90 -6.28
N ALA A 147 -10.11 -7.84 -6.43
CA ALA A 147 -9.31 -7.97 -7.65
C ALA A 147 -10.19 -8.25 -8.89
N LEU A 148 -11.23 -9.08 -8.74
CA LEU A 148 -12.19 -9.35 -9.81
C LEU A 148 -13.02 -8.12 -10.18
N PHE A 149 -13.53 -7.39 -9.19
CA PHE A 149 -14.26 -6.14 -9.45
C PHE A 149 -13.37 -5.12 -10.16
N LEU A 150 -12.12 -4.97 -9.72
CA LEU A 150 -11.18 -4.06 -10.35
C LEU A 150 -10.86 -4.48 -11.80
N LEU A 151 -10.64 -5.78 -12.05
CA LEU A 151 -10.40 -6.29 -13.41
C LEU A 151 -11.55 -5.98 -14.36
N VAL A 152 -12.80 -6.14 -13.91
CA VAL A 152 -13.98 -5.83 -14.72
C VAL A 152 -14.15 -4.32 -14.89
N ALA A 153 -14.02 -3.54 -13.81
CA ALA A 153 -14.20 -2.10 -13.83
C ALA A 153 -13.12 -1.39 -14.66
N TYR A 154 -11.85 -1.56 -14.30
CA TYR A 154 -10.70 -0.87 -14.89
C TYR A 154 -10.12 -1.61 -16.10
N GLY A 155 -10.21 -2.93 -16.15
CA GLY A 155 -9.74 -3.70 -17.31
C GLY A 155 -10.68 -3.60 -18.50
N LEU A 156 -11.99 -3.44 -18.27
CA LEU A 156 -13.01 -3.51 -19.32
C LEU A 156 -13.91 -2.25 -19.36
N ILE A 157 -14.76 -2.03 -18.37
CA ILE A 157 -15.89 -1.09 -18.44
C ILE A 157 -15.44 0.37 -18.59
N PHE A 158 -14.50 0.83 -17.77
CA PHE A 158 -14.05 2.23 -17.79
C PHE A 158 -13.37 2.61 -19.09
N ASN A 159 -12.67 1.66 -19.72
CA ASN A 159 -12.01 1.92 -21.00
C ASN A 159 -13.04 2.22 -22.10
N SER A 160 -14.22 1.61 -22.02
CA SER A 160 -15.34 1.95 -22.92
C SER A 160 -15.90 3.35 -22.64
N VAL A 161 -16.03 3.77 -21.38
CA VAL A 161 -16.48 5.13 -21.02
C VAL A 161 -15.51 6.19 -21.55
N GLN A 162 -14.20 5.96 -21.39
CA GLN A 162 -13.16 6.86 -21.89
C GLN A 162 -13.14 6.91 -23.42
N ALA A 163 -13.28 5.77 -24.09
CA ALA A 163 -13.31 5.73 -25.56
C ALA A 163 -14.55 6.40 -26.15
N ASN A 164 -15.71 6.21 -25.52
CA ASN A 164 -16.96 6.84 -25.94
C ASN A 164 -16.88 8.38 -25.89
N ALA A 165 -16.30 8.89 -24.80
CA ALA A 165 -16.01 10.30 -24.61
C ALA A 165 -15.17 10.89 -25.75
N VAL A 166 -14.08 10.22 -26.13
CA VAL A 166 -13.23 10.62 -27.25
C VAL A 166 -13.97 10.60 -28.57
N SER A 167 -14.71 9.53 -28.84
CA SER A 167 -15.46 9.39 -30.08
C SER A 167 -16.45 10.53 -30.29
N ARG A 168 -17.18 10.93 -29.24
CA ARG A 168 -18.14 12.02 -29.30
C ARG A 168 -17.49 13.37 -29.46
N ALA A 169 -16.40 13.61 -28.73
CA ALA A 169 -15.66 14.86 -28.84
C ALA A 169 -15.10 15.07 -30.25
N LEU A 170 -14.55 14.02 -30.85
CA LEU A 170 -14.00 14.02 -32.21
C LEU A 170 -15.08 14.13 -33.28
N HIS A 171 -16.21 13.44 -33.10
CA HIS A 171 -17.35 13.58 -34.00
C HIS A 171 -17.91 15.00 -33.97
N PHE A 172 -18.03 15.61 -32.79
CA PHE A 172 -18.51 16.98 -32.66
C PHE A 172 -17.55 18.01 -33.27
N ALA A 173 -16.24 17.89 -33.00
CA ALA A 173 -15.26 18.90 -33.44
C ALA A 173 -14.82 18.73 -34.90
N PHE A 174 -14.73 17.51 -35.40
CA PHE A 174 -14.11 17.19 -36.70
C PHE A 174 -14.96 16.27 -37.58
N ASN A 175 -16.15 15.88 -37.14
CA ASN A 175 -17.03 14.92 -37.84
C ASN A 175 -16.35 13.57 -38.16
N ILE A 176 -15.41 13.14 -37.29
CA ILE A 176 -14.70 11.87 -37.46
C ILE A 176 -15.60 10.69 -37.04
N PRO A 177 -15.70 9.63 -37.87
CA PRO A 177 -16.49 8.45 -37.53
C PRO A 177 -16.04 7.76 -36.23
N PRO A 178 -16.98 7.31 -35.37
CA PRO A 178 -16.69 6.67 -34.08
C PRO A 178 -15.69 5.50 -34.18
N LEU A 179 -15.89 4.60 -35.15
CA LEU A 179 -15.05 3.41 -35.30
C LEU A 179 -13.57 3.76 -35.56
N ILE A 180 -13.32 4.79 -36.38
CA ILE A 180 -11.95 5.24 -36.69
C ILE A 180 -11.27 5.79 -35.44
N SER A 181 -11.99 6.60 -34.66
CA SER A 181 -11.48 7.13 -33.40
C SER A 181 -11.12 6.02 -32.40
N GLY A 182 -11.96 4.98 -32.30
CA GLY A 182 -11.74 3.84 -31.41
C GLY A 182 -10.54 2.99 -31.82
N ILE A 183 -10.39 2.69 -33.12
CA ILE A 183 -9.25 1.92 -33.63
C ILE A 183 -7.94 2.69 -33.41
N ALA A 184 -7.91 3.99 -33.72
CA ALA A 184 -6.73 4.82 -33.50
C ALA A 184 -6.34 4.90 -32.03
N LEU A 185 -7.31 5.11 -31.14
CA LEU A 185 -7.08 5.16 -29.69
C LEU A 185 -6.57 3.82 -29.14
N ALA A 186 -7.18 2.70 -29.57
CA ALA A 186 -6.75 1.36 -29.21
C ALA A 186 -5.32 1.06 -29.67
N PHE A 187 -4.98 1.42 -30.91
CA PHE A 187 -3.63 1.25 -31.45
C PHE A 187 -2.59 2.02 -30.63
N CYS A 188 -2.84 3.30 -30.36
CA CYS A 188 -1.97 4.13 -29.53
C CYS A 188 -1.81 3.57 -28.11
N ALA A 189 -2.91 3.13 -27.49
CA ALA A 189 -2.88 2.54 -26.15
C ALA A 189 -2.04 1.25 -26.11
N LEU A 190 -2.17 0.38 -27.12
CA LEU A 190 -1.41 -0.87 -27.21
C LEU A 190 0.11 -0.62 -27.23
N LEU A 191 0.57 0.37 -28.01
CA LEU A 191 2.00 0.72 -28.11
C LEU A 191 2.61 1.12 -26.76
N ILE A 192 1.81 1.71 -25.86
CA ILE A 192 2.28 2.09 -24.53
C ILE A 192 2.14 0.93 -23.56
N ILE A 193 0.99 0.24 -23.55
CA ILE A 193 0.67 -0.84 -22.63
C ILE A 193 1.70 -1.99 -22.71
N ILE A 194 2.21 -2.32 -23.91
CA ILE A 194 3.24 -3.34 -24.09
C ILE A 194 4.54 -3.02 -23.31
N ARG A 195 4.84 -1.74 -23.05
CA ARG A 195 6.05 -1.31 -22.33
C ARG A 195 6.00 -1.56 -20.82
N GLY A 196 4.86 -2.01 -20.29
CA GLY A 196 4.64 -2.31 -18.88
C GLY A 196 4.70 -1.09 -17.96
N ILE A 197 4.57 -1.33 -16.65
CA ILE A 197 4.37 -0.27 -15.64
C ILE A 197 5.48 0.79 -15.61
N LYS A 198 6.76 0.41 -15.76
CA LYS A 198 7.89 1.37 -15.81
C LYS A 198 7.88 2.24 -17.07
N GLY A 199 7.44 1.68 -18.20
CA GLY A 199 7.28 2.43 -19.45
C GLY A 199 6.16 3.45 -19.34
N VAL A 200 4.99 3.00 -18.86
CA VAL A 200 3.82 3.84 -18.62
C VAL A 200 4.16 4.98 -17.65
N ALA A 201 4.74 4.67 -16.49
CA ALA A 201 5.05 5.67 -15.48
C ALA A 201 6.03 6.76 -15.96
N ARG A 202 7.02 6.40 -16.80
CA ARG A 202 7.94 7.35 -17.43
C ARG A 202 7.27 8.29 -18.42
N LEU A 203 6.22 7.83 -19.12
CA LEU A 203 5.41 8.68 -19.98
C LEU A 203 4.50 9.59 -19.14
N MET A 204 3.80 9.02 -18.17
CA MET A 204 2.81 9.73 -17.35
C MET A 204 3.44 10.86 -16.52
N GLN A 205 4.69 10.72 -16.06
CA GLN A 205 5.37 11.76 -15.29
C GLN A 205 5.48 13.11 -16.04
N TRP A 206 5.49 13.09 -17.37
CA TRP A 206 5.55 14.30 -18.20
C TRP A 206 4.19 14.63 -18.82
N LEU A 207 3.47 13.62 -19.29
CA LEU A 207 2.19 13.80 -19.96
C LEU A 207 1.14 14.40 -19.01
N ILE A 208 1.02 13.89 -17.77
CA ILE A 208 -0.03 14.33 -16.84
C ILE A 208 0.12 15.79 -16.39
N PRO A 209 1.31 16.26 -15.97
CA PRO A 209 1.47 17.67 -15.66
C PRO A 209 1.20 18.58 -16.86
N LEU A 210 1.59 18.17 -18.07
CA LEU A 210 1.35 18.94 -19.29
C LEU A 210 -0.14 19.11 -19.59
N ILE A 211 -0.90 18.01 -19.60
CA ILE A 211 -2.33 18.05 -19.93
C ILE A 211 -3.13 18.81 -18.87
N ALA A 212 -2.78 18.65 -17.58
CA ALA A 212 -3.41 19.38 -16.49
C ALA A 212 -3.11 20.89 -16.59
N LEU A 213 -1.87 21.25 -16.92
CA LEU A 213 -1.49 22.65 -17.12
C LEU A 213 -2.25 23.28 -18.29
N LEU A 214 -2.34 22.58 -19.44
CA LEU A 214 -3.07 23.07 -20.61
C LEU A 214 -4.54 23.31 -20.29
N TRP A 215 -5.20 22.36 -19.63
CA TRP A 215 -6.61 22.51 -19.24
C TRP A 215 -6.81 23.67 -18.27
N VAL A 216 -6.08 23.68 -17.15
CA VAL A 216 -6.24 24.69 -16.10
C VAL A 216 -5.86 26.08 -16.59
N ALA A 217 -4.79 26.22 -17.37
CA ALA A 217 -4.39 27.52 -17.93
C ALA A 217 -5.47 28.03 -18.90
N GLY A 218 -6.02 27.17 -19.76
CA GLY A 218 -7.12 27.51 -20.65
C GLY A 218 -8.35 27.98 -19.89
N SER A 219 -8.77 27.24 -18.85
CA SER A 219 -9.91 27.63 -18.02
C SER A 219 -9.68 28.94 -17.27
N VAL A 220 -8.49 29.12 -16.66
CA VAL A 220 -8.15 30.37 -15.95
C VAL A 220 -8.16 31.56 -16.92
N PHE A 221 -7.62 31.41 -18.13
CA PHE A 221 -7.67 32.44 -19.15
C PHE A 221 -9.12 32.85 -19.47
N ILE A 222 -10.02 31.89 -19.65
CA ILE A 222 -11.44 32.15 -19.91
C ILE A 222 -12.12 32.83 -18.71
N CYS A 223 -11.82 32.40 -17.49
CA CYS A 223 -12.33 33.02 -16.27
C CYS A 223 -11.86 34.47 -16.11
N LEU A 224 -10.60 34.77 -16.48
CA LEU A 224 -10.07 36.14 -16.47
C LEU A 224 -10.72 37.00 -17.56
N TRP A 225 -11.03 36.42 -18.72
CA TRP A 225 -11.77 37.11 -19.77
C TRP A 225 -13.19 37.48 -19.33
N HIS A 226 -13.84 36.61 -18.53
CA HIS A 226 -15.20 36.80 -18.02
C HIS A 226 -15.23 37.15 -16.52
N ILE A 227 -14.24 37.91 -16.04
CA ILE A 227 -14.02 38.13 -14.61
C ILE A 227 -15.20 38.81 -13.91
N GLU A 228 -15.97 39.63 -14.63
CA GLU A 228 -17.15 40.31 -14.10
C GLU A 228 -18.26 39.33 -13.67
N GLN A 229 -18.36 38.18 -14.32
CA GLN A 229 -19.39 37.17 -14.05
C GLN A 229 -18.96 36.18 -12.95
N MET A 230 -17.66 36.11 -12.64
CA MET A 230 -17.08 35.17 -11.68
C MET A 230 -17.66 35.28 -10.26
N PRO A 231 -17.85 36.48 -9.67
CA PRO A 231 -18.49 36.60 -8.36
C PRO A 231 -19.91 36.00 -8.34
N GLY A 232 -20.65 36.14 -9.45
CA GLY A 232 -21.99 35.56 -9.59
C GLY A 232 -21.97 34.03 -9.63
N VAL A 233 -21.02 33.44 -10.35
CA VAL A 233 -20.83 31.98 -10.41
C VAL A 233 -20.45 31.41 -9.04
N ILE A 234 -19.52 32.04 -8.32
CA ILE A 234 -19.14 31.56 -6.99
C ILE A 234 -20.32 31.69 -6.01
N ALA A 235 -21.07 32.79 -6.09
CA ALA A 235 -22.26 32.97 -5.27
C ALA A 235 -23.35 31.94 -5.58
N SER A 236 -23.55 31.56 -6.85
CA SER A 236 -24.55 30.54 -7.22
C SER A 236 -24.17 29.16 -6.69
N ILE A 237 -22.89 28.77 -6.78
CA ILE A 237 -22.40 27.51 -6.20
C ILE A 237 -22.74 27.44 -4.72
N VAL A 238 -22.41 28.47 -3.94
CA VAL A 238 -22.64 28.46 -2.48
C VAL A 238 -24.13 28.54 -2.14
N LYS A 239 -24.90 29.40 -2.80
CA LYS A 239 -26.34 29.56 -2.52
C LYS A 239 -27.14 28.31 -2.87
N SER A 240 -26.85 27.67 -4.01
CA SER A 240 -27.47 26.41 -4.41
C SER A 240 -27.03 25.24 -3.52
N ALA A 241 -25.79 25.22 -3.03
CA ALA A 241 -25.30 24.14 -2.18
C ALA A 241 -26.05 24.02 -0.83
N PHE A 242 -26.56 25.13 -0.30
CA PHE A 242 -27.36 25.17 0.93
C PHE A 242 -28.86 25.36 0.67
N GLY A 243 -29.30 25.32 -0.59
CA GLY A 243 -30.71 25.43 -0.97
C GLY A 243 -31.36 26.79 -0.72
N TRP A 244 -30.59 27.89 -0.58
CA TRP A 244 -31.14 29.20 -0.21
C TRP A 244 -32.00 29.82 -1.31
N GLN A 245 -31.70 29.56 -2.59
CA GLN A 245 -32.54 29.99 -3.71
C GLN A 245 -33.81 29.14 -3.85
N GLU A 246 -33.74 27.87 -3.49
CA GLU A 246 -34.82 26.89 -3.66
C GLU A 246 -35.77 26.84 -2.45
N ALA A 247 -35.30 27.31 -1.29
CA ALA A 247 -36.11 27.54 -0.09
C ALA A 247 -37.16 28.62 -0.31
N ALA A 248 -36.86 29.62 -1.14
CA ALA A 248 -37.82 30.61 -1.58
C ALA A 248 -38.90 30.04 -2.53
N ALA A 249 -38.66 28.86 -3.14
CA ALA A 249 -39.56 28.21 -4.10
C ALA A 249 -40.29 26.97 -3.55
N GLY A 250 -40.12 26.63 -2.27
CA GLY A 250 -40.80 25.50 -1.61
C GLY A 250 -40.26 24.10 -1.95
N ALA A 251 -39.17 24.00 -2.74
CA ALA A 251 -38.60 22.73 -3.21
C ALA A 251 -37.24 22.35 -2.54
N ALA A 252 -36.78 23.13 -1.56
CA ALA A 252 -35.41 23.06 -1.02
C ALA A 252 -34.93 21.67 -0.56
N GLY A 253 -35.81 20.84 0.00
CA GLY A 253 -35.40 19.52 0.51
C GLY A 253 -35.00 18.54 -0.59
N TYR A 254 -35.70 18.57 -1.73
CA TYR A 254 -35.45 17.68 -2.86
C TYR A 254 -34.20 18.09 -3.64
N THR A 255 -34.05 19.40 -3.90
CA THR A 255 -32.92 19.95 -4.66
C THR A 255 -31.60 19.88 -3.89
N LEU A 256 -31.61 20.13 -2.57
CA LEU A 256 -30.43 19.97 -1.71
C LEU A 256 -29.94 18.51 -1.71
N THR A 257 -30.87 17.55 -1.59
CA THR A 257 -30.55 16.13 -1.60
C THR A 257 -29.94 15.70 -2.94
N GLN A 258 -30.47 16.22 -4.06
CA GLN A 258 -29.90 15.98 -5.39
C GLN A 258 -28.52 16.60 -5.57
N ALA A 259 -28.30 17.83 -5.09
CA ALA A 259 -26.98 18.49 -5.13
C ALA A 259 -25.93 17.69 -4.33
N ILE A 260 -26.28 17.21 -3.13
CA ILE A 260 -25.41 16.35 -2.32
C ILE A 260 -25.13 15.04 -3.05
N THR A 261 -26.17 14.33 -3.49
CA THR A 261 -26.04 12.99 -4.10
C THR A 261 -25.21 13.05 -5.38
N SER A 262 -25.54 13.96 -6.29
CA SER A 262 -24.81 14.15 -7.54
C SER A 262 -23.38 14.63 -7.31
N GLY A 263 -23.18 15.58 -6.37
CA GLY A 263 -21.85 16.09 -6.02
C GLY A 263 -20.95 15.02 -5.39
N PHE A 264 -21.46 14.21 -4.46
CA PHE A 264 -20.68 13.11 -3.88
C PHE A 264 -20.38 12.02 -4.89
N GLN A 265 -21.40 11.54 -5.62
CA GLN A 265 -21.24 10.47 -6.61
C GLN A 265 -20.24 10.86 -7.70
N ARG A 266 -20.38 12.05 -8.28
CA ARG A 266 -19.48 12.52 -9.35
C ARG A 266 -18.12 12.96 -8.80
N GLY A 267 -18.08 13.49 -7.58
CA GLY A 267 -16.83 13.80 -6.88
C GLY A 267 -15.96 12.57 -6.68
N MET A 268 -16.54 11.46 -6.23
CA MET A 268 -15.79 10.20 -6.09
C MET A 268 -15.41 9.57 -7.43
N PHE A 269 -16.29 9.65 -8.43
CA PHE A 269 -15.95 9.14 -9.77
C PHE A 269 -14.68 9.80 -10.30
N SER A 270 -14.52 11.09 -9.99
CA SER A 270 -13.37 11.89 -10.36
C SER A 270 -12.12 11.52 -9.55
N ASN A 271 -12.17 11.63 -8.21
CA ASN A 271 -10.95 11.48 -7.40
C ASN A 271 -10.62 10.05 -6.99
N GLU A 272 -11.55 9.12 -7.17
CA GLU A 272 -11.47 7.69 -6.82
C GLU A 272 -11.09 7.42 -5.35
N ALA A 273 -11.28 8.40 -4.45
CA ALA A 273 -11.00 8.23 -3.03
C ALA A 273 -12.03 7.28 -2.40
N GLY A 274 -11.57 6.26 -1.69
CA GLY A 274 -12.45 5.21 -1.14
C GLY A 274 -12.66 4.02 -2.06
N MET A 275 -12.34 4.13 -3.36
CA MET A 275 -12.59 3.07 -4.34
C MET A 275 -11.50 1.97 -4.33
N GLY A 276 -10.29 2.28 -3.86
CA GLY A 276 -9.18 1.32 -3.81
C GLY A 276 -8.45 1.08 -5.15
N SER A 277 -8.69 1.87 -6.19
CA SER A 277 -7.92 1.80 -7.44
C SER A 277 -6.52 2.43 -7.31
N THR A 278 -6.49 3.64 -6.78
CA THR A 278 -5.31 4.50 -6.60
C THR A 278 -4.15 3.87 -5.82
N PRO A 279 -4.37 2.99 -4.83
CA PRO A 279 -3.30 2.32 -4.10
C PRO A 279 -2.50 1.32 -4.96
N ASN A 280 -3.02 0.87 -6.12
CA ASN A 280 -2.28 0.00 -7.05
C ASN A 280 -1.06 0.73 -7.64
N ALA A 281 -1.23 1.98 -8.09
CA ALA A 281 -0.10 2.83 -8.48
C ALA A 281 0.79 3.16 -7.28
N ALA A 282 0.16 3.51 -6.15
CA ALA A 282 0.90 3.91 -4.96
C ALA A 282 1.86 2.83 -4.49
N ALA A 283 1.46 1.55 -4.49
CA ALA A 283 2.28 0.41 -4.08
C ALA A 283 3.55 0.22 -4.94
N ALA A 284 3.47 0.54 -6.24
CA ALA A 284 4.61 0.42 -7.15
C ALA A 284 5.74 1.42 -6.86
N ALA A 285 5.47 2.44 -6.03
CA ALA A 285 6.47 3.42 -5.62
C ALA A 285 7.42 2.88 -4.54
N THR A 286 8.67 3.33 -4.58
CA THR A 286 9.55 3.34 -3.40
C THR A 286 9.46 4.71 -2.75
N SER A 287 8.74 4.79 -1.62
CA SER A 287 8.46 6.05 -0.93
C SER A 287 9.73 6.78 -0.50
N TYR A 288 9.75 8.11 -0.67
CA TYR A 288 10.75 8.98 -0.07
C TYR A 288 10.08 10.04 0.81
N PRO A 289 10.46 10.18 2.11
CA PRO A 289 11.37 9.31 2.88
C PRO A 289 10.84 7.86 3.00
N PRO A 290 11.66 6.87 3.40
CA PRO A 290 11.32 5.43 3.37
C PRO A 290 10.33 5.05 4.47
N HIS A 291 9.10 5.55 4.35
CA HIS A 291 8.01 5.32 5.28
C HIS A 291 6.67 5.29 4.50
N PRO A 292 5.76 4.33 4.74
CA PRO A 292 4.50 4.17 3.99
C PRO A 292 3.66 5.45 3.90
N VAL A 293 3.52 6.16 5.03
CA VAL A 293 2.85 7.46 5.16
C VAL A 293 3.34 8.52 4.17
N ALA A 294 4.62 8.51 3.78
CA ALA A 294 5.14 9.49 2.82
C ALA A 294 4.42 9.37 1.46
N GLN A 295 4.18 8.15 0.99
CA GLN A 295 3.41 7.93 -0.24
C GLN A 295 1.93 8.27 -0.03
N GLY A 296 1.36 7.96 1.14
CA GLY A 296 0.00 8.38 1.49
C GLY A 296 -0.19 9.89 1.34
N ILE A 297 0.74 10.71 1.87
CA ILE A 297 0.71 12.17 1.75
C ILE A 297 0.80 12.62 0.28
N VAL A 298 1.67 11.98 -0.51
CA VAL A 298 1.80 12.31 -1.94
C VAL A 298 0.50 12.02 -2.69
N GLN A 299 -0.22 10.94 -2.37
CA GLN A 299 -1.46 10.56 -3.04
C GLN A 299 -2.67 11.45 -2.66
N MET A 300 -2.63 12.09 -1.48
CA MET A 300 -3.59 13.16 -1.13
C MET A 300 -3.50 14.35 -2.08
N ILE A 301 -2.30 14.71 -2.52
CA ILE A 301 -2.10 15.78 -3.51
C ILE A 301 -2.86 15.44 -4.78
N GLY A 302 -2.87 14.16 -5.18
CA GLY A 302 -3.63 13.71 -6.34
C GLY A 302 -5.13 13.95 -6.20
N VAL A 303 -5.74 13.71 -5.03
CA VAL A 303 -7.18 13.94 -4.80
C VAL A 303 -7.48 15.43 -4.86
N PHE A 304 -6.61 16.24 -4.26
CA PHE A 304 -6.73 17.69 -4.29
C PHE A 304 -6.62 18.25 -5.73
N SER A 305 -5.58 17.85 -6.47
CA SER A 305 -5.37 18.30 -7.85
C SER A 305 -6.51 17.89 -8.78
N ASP A 306 -7.03 16.69 -8.61
CA ASP A 306 -8.14 16.18 -9.41
C ASP A 306 -9.41 17.02 -9.23
N THR A 307 -9.94 17.10 -8.01
CA THR A 307 -11.26 17.70 -7.81
C THR A 307 -11.20 19.20 -7.56
N ILE A 308 -10.27 19.68 -6.73
CA ILE A 308 -10.22 21.10 -6.36
C ILE A 308 -9.66 21.96 -7.50
N ILE A 309 -8.75 21.41 -8.31
CA ILE A 309 -8.16 22.15 -9.44
C ILE A 309 -8.85 21.80 -10.75
N ILE A 310 -8.81 20.53 -11.21
CA ILE A 310 -9.25 20.17 -12.56
C ILE A 310 -10.78 20.19 -12.68
N CYS A 311 -11.52 19.60 -11.75
CA CYS A 311 -12.98 19.61 -11.80
C CYS A 311 -13.56 21.00 -11.58
N THR A 312 -12.96 21.81 -10.71
CA THR A 312 -13.33 23.23 -10.58
C THR A 312 -13.12 23.98 -11.88
N ALA A 313 -12.01 23.75 -12.59
CA ALA A 313 -11.76 24.37 -13.89
C ALA A 313 -12.86 24.01 -14.92
N SER A 314 -13.30 22.75 -14.96
CA SER A 314 -14.44 22.31 -15.78
C SER A 314 -15.76 22.98 -15.36
N ALA A 315 -16.02 23.02 -14.04
CA ALA A 315 -17.25 23.60 -13.49
C ALA A 315 -17.37 25.08 -13.83
N MET A 316 -16.27 25.84 -13.74
CA MET A 316 -16.26 27.27 -14.04
C MET A 316 -16.60 27.54 -15.51
N ILE A 317 -16.05 26.75 -16.44
CA ILE A 317 -16.39 26.87 -17.87
C ILE A 317 -17.90 26.66 -18.08
N ILE A 318 -18.47 25.61 -17.49
CA ILE A 318 -19.88 25.26 -17.67
C ILE A 318 -20.78 26.33 -17.05
N LEU A 319 -20.47 26.80 -15.85
CA LEU A 319 -21.29 27.78 -15.15
C LEU A 319 -21.17 29.19 -15.75
N LEU A 320 -20.02 29.56 -16.31
CA LEU A 320 -19.85 30.82 -17.05
C LEU A 320 -20.64 30.84 -18.36
N ALA A 321 -20.75 29.70 -19.05
CA ALA A 321 -21.58 29.61 -20.26
C ALA A 321 -23.08 29.78 -19.97
N GLY A 322 -23.52 29.51 -18.73
CA GLY A 322 -24.89 29.70 -18.26
C GLY A 322 -25.92 28.79 -18.96
N ASN A 323 -27.20 29.17 -18.88
CA ASN A 323 -28.33 28.37 -19.38
C ASN A 323 -28.41 28.22 -20.92
N HIS A 324 -27.50 28.82 -21.69
CA HIS A 324 -27.48 28.64 -23.15
C HIS A 324 -27.10 27.20 -23.56
N ALA A 325 -26.60 26.40 -22.62
CA ALA A 325 -26.19 25.02 -22.84
C ALA A 325 -27.20 23.98 -22.31
N SER A 326 -28.26 24.39 -21.60
CA SER A 326 -29.15 23.47 -20.83
C SER A 326 -30.44 23.04 -21.54
N HIS A 327 -30.63 23.36 -22.82
CA HIS A 327 -31.87 23.04 -23.57
C HIS A 327 -31.80 21.82 -24.49
N SER A 328 -30.69 21.11 -24.51
CA SER A 328 -30.57 19.86 -25.23
C SER A 328 -30.18 18.77 -24.23
N SER A 329 -30.82 17.60 -24.32
CA SER A 329 -30.53 16.39 -23.56
C SER A 329 -29.15 15.84 -23.94
N THR A 330 -28.14 16.68 -23.76
CA THR A 330 -26.85 16.59 -24.43
C THR A 330 -25.83 16.08 -23.47
N GLU A 331 -25.05 15.15 -23.97
CA GLU A 331 -24.18 14.27 -23.23
C GLU A 331 -23.04 15.09 -22.60
N GLY A 332 -22.56 14.68 -21.42
CA GLY A 332 -21.73 15.56 -20.56
C GLY A 332 -20.50 16.23 -21.22
N ILE A 333 -19.87 15.60 -22.22
CA ILE A 333 -18.73 16.20 -22.96
C ILE A 333 -19.19 17.20 -24.01
N GLN A 334 -20.28 16.91 -24.71
CA GLN A 334 -20.83 17.83 -25.69
C GLN A 334 -21.34 19.09 -24.98
N LEU A 335 -21.89 18.96 -23.77
CA LEU A 335 -22.26 20.12 -22.94
C LEU A 335 -21.04 21.03 -22.69
N LEU A 336 -19.88 20.45 -22.36
CA LEU A 336 -18.64 21.20 -22.18
C LEU A 336 -18.11 21.79 -23.49
N GLN A 337 -18.23 21.08 -24.62
CA GLN A 337 -17.85 21.62 -25.94
C GLN A 337 -18.72 22.80 -26.34
N HIS A 338 -20.04 22.71 -26.14
CA HIS A 338 -20.97 23.81 -26.38
C HIS A 338 -20.65 25.02 -25.49
N ALA A 339 -20.41 24.79 -24.18
CA ALA A 339 -19.99 25.85 -23.26
C ALA A 339 -18.69 26.54 -23.69
N MET A 340 -17.71 25.76 -24.16
CA MET A 340 -16.46 26.31 -24.69
C MET A 340 -16.68 27.11 -25.97
N VAL A 341 -17.52 26.62 -26.88
CA VAL A 341 -17.86 27.33 -28.12
C VAL A 341 -18.57 28.65 -27.81
N SER A 342 -19.49 28.67 -26.84
CA SER A 342 -20.19 29.91 -26.46
C SER A 342 -19.26 30.95 -25.83
N LEU A 343 -18.22 30.52 -25.12
CA LEU A 343 -17.29 31.43 -24.43
C LEU A 343 -16.11 31.88 -25.29
N THR A 344 -15.68 31.07 -26.26
CA THR A 344 -14.42 31.29 -26.99
C THR A 344 -14.55 31.27 -28.52
N GLY A 345 -15.69 30.84 -29.06
CA GLY A 345 -15.90 30.60 -30.49
C GLY A 345 -15.58 29.16 -30.92
N GLU A 346 -15.67 28.89 -32.23
CA GLU A 346 -15.64 27.52 -32.79
C GLU A 346 -14.39 26.71 -32.45
N TRP A 347 -13.23 27.36 -32.27
CA TRP A 347 -11.99 26.67 -31.93
C TRP A 347 -12.04 25.99 -30.55
N GLY A 348 -12.93 26.43 -29.65
CA GLY A 348 -13.12 25.86 -28.33
C GLY A 348 -13.50 24.37 -28.35
N ALA A 349 -14.29 23.94 -29.34
CA ALA A 349 -14.65 22.54 -29.52
C ALA A 349 -13.44 21.66 -29.83
N SER A 350 -12.53 22.16 -30.68
CA SER A 350 -11.29 21.48 -31.06
C SER A 350 -10.32 21.37 -29.88
N PHE A 351 -10.22 22.42 -29.06
CA PHE A 351 -9.40 22.42 -27.84
C PHE A 351 -9.90 21.37 -26.84
N VAL A 352 -11.21 21.33 -26.56
CA VAL A 352 -11.78 20.29 -25.67
C VAL A 352 -11.55 18.90 -26.24
N ALA A 353 -11.74 18.69 -27.55
CA ALA A 353 -11.50 17.38 -28.18
C ALA A 353 -10.06 16.91 -27.98
N LEU A 354 -9.07 17.80 -28.17
CA LEU A 354 -7.66 17.50 -27.90
C LEU A 354 -7.43 17.07 -26.44
N ILE A 355 -7.98 17.82 -25.49
CA ILE A 355 -7.82 17.52 -24.05
C ILE A 355 -8.50 16.20 -23.68
N VAL A 356 -9.71 15.94 -24.19
CA VAL A 356 -10.44 14.68 -23.98
C VAL A 356 -9.64 13.49 -24.51
N ILE A 357 -9.04 13.59 -25.71
CA ILE A 357 -8.19 12.53 -26.26
C ILE A 357 -7.03 12.22 -25.32
N LEU A 358 -6.31 13.25 -24.86
CA LEU A 358 -5.14 13.08 -24.02
C LEU A 358 -5.50 12.50 -22.64
N PHE A 359 -6.57 13.00 -22.02
CA PHE A 359 -7.10 12.52 -20.73
C PHE A 359 -7.57 11.07 -20.83
N ALA A 360 -8.40 10.75 -21.83
CA ALA A 360 -8.92 9.40 -22.03
C ALA A 360 -7.81 8.40 -22.34
N PHE A 361 -6.84 8.79 -23.19
CA PHE A 361 -5.68 7.97 -23.49
C PHE A 361 -4.87 7.65 -22.23
N SER A 362 -4.55 8.67 -21.41
CA SER A 362 -3.80 8.43 -20.17
C SER A 362 -4.56 7.54 -19.19
N SER A 363 -5.88 7.74 -19.08
CA SER A 363 -6.74 6.93 -18.21
C SER A 363 -6.83 5.48 -18.66
N ILE A 364 -7.04 5.21 -19.96
CA ILE A 364 -7.07 3.83 -20.50
C ILE A 364 -5.77 3.08 -20.20
N VAL A 365 -4.62 3.73 -20.42
CA VAL A 365 -3.32 3.12 -20.17
C VAL A 365 -3.10 2.85 -18.67
N ALA A 366 -3.48 3.79 -17.80
CA ALA A 366 -3.34 3.63 -16.35
C ALA A 366 -4.30 2.55 -15.80
N ASN A 367 -5.54 2.51 -16.28
CA ASN A 367 -6.55 1.53 -15.90
C ASN A 367 -6.10 0.11 -16.25
N TYR A 368 -5.51 -0.08 -17.43
CA TYR A 368 -4.88 -1.36 -17.80
C TYR A 368 -3.80 -1.78 -16.79
N ILE A 369 -2.92 -0.85 -16.36
CA ILE A 369 -1.85 -1.18 -15.41
C ILE A 369 -2.42 -1.64 -14.06
N TYR A 370 -3.54 -1.08 -13.61
CA TYR A 370 -4.20 -1.53 -12.39
C TYR A 370 -4.80 -2.91 -12.53
N ALA A 371 -5.45 -3.16 -13.67
CA ALA A 371 -5.99 -4.48 -14.01
C ALA A 371 -4.86 -5.53 -14.09
N GLU A 372 -3.77 -5.23 -14.78
CA GLU A 372 -2.60 -6.11 -14.88
C GLU A 372 -2.01 -6.40 -13.50
N ASN A 373 -1.88 -5.39 -12.64
CA ASN A 373 -1.40 -5.58 -11.26
C ASN A 373 -2.26 -6.61 -10.50
N ASN A 374 -3.59 -6.57 -10.63
CA ASN A 374 -4.47 -7.52 -9.95
C ASN A 374 -4.42 -8.94 -10.53
N LEU A 375 -3.99 -9.09 -11.79
CA LEU A 375 -3.70 -10.40 -12.38
C LEU A 375 -2.53 -11.10 -11.65
N PHE A 376 -1.53 -10.34 -11.18
CA PHE A 376 -0.44 -10.88 -10.35
C PHE A 376 -0.95 -11.38 -8.99
N PHE A 377 -1.82 -10.63 -8.32
CA PHE A 377 -2.43 -11.05 -7.05
C PHE A 377 -3.17 -12.39 -7.16
N LEU A 378 -3.92 -12.56 -8.26
CA LEU A 378 -4.66 -13.78 -8.58
C LEU A 378 -3.76 -14.95 -9.02
N ARG A 379 -2.45 -14.73 -9.13
CA ARG A 379 -1.46 -15.70 -9.65
C ARG A 379 -1.75 -16.12 -11.10
N LEU A 380 -2.37 -15.24 -11.89
CA LEU A 380 -2.69 -15.45 -13.30
C LEU A 380 -1.76 -14.66 -14.22
N HIS A 381 -0.50 -14.45 -13.85
CA HIS A 381 0.45 -13.58 -14.56
C HIS A 381 1.19 -14.26 -15.72
N ASN A 382 0.64 -15.33 -16.29
CA ASN A 382 1.19 -16.00 -17.46
C ASN A 382 0.97 -15.16 -18.73
N ALA A 383 1.86 -15.30 -19.72
CA ALA A 383 1.85 -14.47 -20.93
C ALA A 383 0.50 -14.49 -21.67
N LYS A 384 -0.19 -15.64 -21.66
CA LYS A 384 -1.52 -15.80 -22.27
C LYS A 384 -2.57 -14.91 -21.59
N ALA A 385 -2.63 -14.89 -20.25
CA ALA A 385 -3.62 -14.08 -19.53
C ALA A 385 -3.34 -12.57 -19.65
N ILE A 386 -2.07 -12.17 -19.67
CA ILE A 386 -1.68 -10.77 -19.91
C ILE A 386 -2.12 -10.34 -21.31
N TRP A 387 -1.87 -11.14 -22.35
CA TRP A 387 -2.32 -10.83 -23.71
C TRP A 387 -3.84 -10.87 -23.85
N LEU A 388 -4.52 -11.79 -23.16
CA LEU A 388 -5.98 -11.82 -23.12
C LEU A 388 -6.54 -10.53 -22.53
N LEU A 389 -5.99 -10.05 -21.41
CA LEU A 389 -6.38 -8.77 -20.81
C LEU A 389 -6.16 -7.60 -21.78
N ARG A 390 -4.99 -7.55 -22.46
CA ARG A 390 -4.70 -6.52 -23.47
C ARG A 390 -5.74 -6.52 -24.59
N LEU A 391 -5.99 -7.67 -25.21
CA LEU A 391 -6.94 -7.79 -26.31
C LEU A 391 -8.36 -7.46 -25.86
N ALA A 392 -8.75 -7.87 -24.65
CA ALA A 392 -10.05 -7.54 -24.08
C ALA A 392 -10.19 -6.03 -23.83
N THR A 393 -9.18 -5.39 -23.22
CA THR A 393 -9.15 -3.93 -23.02
C THR A 393 -9.29 -3.18 -24.36
N LEU A 394 -8.52 -3.56 -25.37
CA LEU A 394 -8.60 -2.93 -26.70
C LEU A 394 -9.96 -3.16 -27.37
N GLY A 395 -10.50 -4.37 -27.27
CA GLY A 395 -11.84 -4.70 -27.76
C GLY A 395 -12.90 -3.82 -27.11
N MET A 396 -12.80 -3.59 -25.80
CA MET A 396 -13.69 -2.69 -25.05
C MET A 396 -13.52 -1.21 -25.41
N VAL A 397 -12.31 -0.76 -25.75
CA VAL A 397 -12.07 0.59 -26.27
C VAL A 397 -12.81 0.78 -27.60
N ILE A 398 -12.64 -0.15 -28.54
CA ILE A 398 -13.32 -0.07 -29.85
C ILE A 398 -14.83 -0.18 -29.67
N ALA A 399 -15.31 -1.18 -28.94
CA ALA A 399 -16.73 -1.38 -28.68
C ALA A 399 -17.36 -0.18 -27.94
N GLY A 400 -16.62 0.45 -27.02
CA GLY A 400 -17.08 1.63 -26.29
C GLY A 400 -17.42 2.81 -27.17
N THR A 401 -16.78 2.95 -28.34
CA THR A 401 -17.13 3.99 -29.32
C THR A 401 -18.48 3.75 -30.02
N LEU A 402 -19.01 2.52 -29.95
CA LEU A 402 -20.24 2.11 -30.64
C LEU A 402 -21.43 1.91 -29.68
N ILE A 403 -21.18 1.65 -28.40
CA ILE A 403 -22.21 1.34 -27.40
C ILE A 403 -22.89 2.63 -26.89
N SER A 404 -24.19 2.52 -26.57
CA SER A 404 -24.98 3.61 -26.01
C SER A 404 -24.61 3.95 -24.56
N PHE A 405 -24.61 5.24 -24.26
CA PHE A 405 -24.06 5.86 -23.05
C PHE A 405 -24.70 5.40 -21.72
N PRO A 406 -26.04 5.28 -21.58
CA PRO A 406 -26.64 5.07 -20.26
C PRO A 406 -26.29 3.73 -19.62
N LEU A 407 -26.19 2.66 -20.43
CA LEU A 407 -25.94 1.31 -19.92
C LEU A 407 -24.52 1.16 -19.34
N ILE A 408 -23.52 1.73 -20.01
CA ILE A 408 -22.12 1.62 -19.58
C ILE A 408 -21.92 2.33 -18.24
N TRP A 409 -22.50 3.52 -18.07
CA TRP A 409 -22.41 4.27 -16.82
C TRP A 409 -23.13 3.59 -15.66
N GLN A 410 -24.32 3.02 -15.89
CA GLN A 410 -25.01 2.28 -14.82
C GLN A 410 -24.22 1.05 -14.36
N LEU A 411 -23.59 0.31 -15.29
CA LEU A 411 -22.73 -0.82 -14.97
C LEU A 411 -21.45 -0.37 -14.24
N ALA A 412 -20.85 0.73 -14.68
CA ALA A 412 -19.73 1.36 -14.01
C ALA A 412 -20.09 1.75 -12.57
N ASP A 413 -21.20 2.45 -12.38
CA ASP A 413 -21.67 2.93 -11.07
C ASP A 413 -21.92 1.79 -10.09
N MET A 414 -22.50 0.69 -10.55
CA MET A 414 -22.75 -0.50 -9.74
C MET A 414 -21.43 -1.16 -9.31
N ILE A 415 -20.52 -1.44 -10.25
CA ILE A 415 -19.27 -2.14 -9.90
C ILE A 415 -18.34 -1.28 -9.04
N MET A 416 -18.32 0.03 -9.28
CA MET A 416 -17.61 0.98 -8.42
C MET A 416 -18.13 0.97 -7.00
N ALA A 417 -19.45 0.92 -6.82
CA ALA A 417 -20.04 0.83 -5.49
C ALA A 417 -19.60 -0.46 -4.78
N CYS A 418 -19.59 -1.61 -5.48
CA CYS A 418 -19.08 -2.86 -4.92
C CYS A 418 -17.59 -2.77 -4.53
N MET A 419 -16.76 -2.15 -5.38
CA MET A 419 -15.34 -1.90 -5.06
C MET A 419 -15.17 -0.99 -3.84
N ALA A 420 -15.90 0.11 -3.80
CA ALA A 420 -15.82 1.07 -2.71
C ALA A 420 -16.29 0.46 -1.39
N ILE A 421 -17.41 -0.28 -1.36
CA ILE A 421 -17.88 -0.96 -0.15
C ILE A 421 -16.81 -1.93 0.37
N THR A 422 -16.33 -2.84 -0.48
CA THR A 422 -15.32 -3.84 -0.07
C THR A 422 -14.04 -3.17 0.43
N ASN A 423 -13.58 -2.13 -0.25
CA ASN A 423 -12.38 -1.41 0.11
C ASN A 423 -12.51 -0.56 1.38
N LEU A 424 -13.59 0.23 1.51
CA LEU A 424 -13.85 1.06 2.69
C LEU A 424 -14.00 0.21 3.94
N THR A 425 -14.71 -0.92 3.86
CA THR A 425 -14.78 -1.87 4.97
C THR A 425 -13.39 -2.37 5.36
N ALA A 426 -12.55 -2.74 4.39
CA ALA A 426 -11.21 -3.24 4.66
C ALA A 426 -10.33 -2.21 5.36
N ILE A 427 -10.29 -0.97 4.85
CA ILE A 427 -9.45 0.07 5.46
C ILE A 427 -9.98 0.49 6.84
N LEU A 428 -11.30 0.50 7.06
CA LEU A 428 -11.90 0.77 8.37
C LEU A 428 -11.48 -0.28 9.40
N LEU A 429 -11.48 -1.56 9.03
CA LEU A 429 -10.97 -2.64 9.88
C LEU A 429 -9.46 -2.51 10.13
N LEU A 430 -8.70 -2.04 9.13
CA LEU A 430 -7.27 -1.73 9.24
C LEU A 430 -6.96 -0.35 9.84
N SER A 431 -7.98 0.38 10.33
CA SER A 431 -7.80 1.70 10.93
C SER A 431 -6.77 1.75 12.06
N PRO A 432 -6.64 0.73 12.95
CA PRO A 432 -5.57 0.71 13.95
C PRO A 432 -4.16 0.77 13.34
N VAL A 433 -3.94 0.05 12.23
CA VAL A 433 -2.66 0.04 11.52
C VAL A 433 -2.36 1.42 10.92
N VAL A 434 -3.36 2.04 10.29
CA VAL A 434 -3.24 3.41 9.74
C VAL A 434 -2.89 4.42 10.84
N TYR A 435 -3.54 4.32 12.00
CA TYR A 435 -3.27 5.18 13.16
C TYR A 435 -1.83 5.01 13.64
N THR A 436 -1.35 3.78 13.79
CA THR A 436 0.04 3.48 14.19
C THR A 436 1.06 4.04 13.21
N LEU A 437 0.84 3.83 11.91
CA LEU A 437 1.71 4.36 10.84
C LEU A 437 1.75 5.89 10.87
N ALA A 438 0.60 6.54 10.94
CA ALA A 438 0.51 8.01 11.00
C ALA A 438 1.20 8.54 12.26
N GLY A 439 0.93 7.93 13.42
CA GLY A 439 1.55 8.30 14.69
C GLY A 439 3.07 8.21 14.67
N ASP A 440 3.62 7.11 14.15
CA ASP A 440 5.08 6.92 14.04
C ASP A 440 5.73 7.98 13.13
N TYR A 441 5.17 8.19 11.93
CA TYR A 441 5.67 9.20 11.01
C TYR A 441 5.65 10.60 11.63
N LEU A 442 4.53 10.98 12.26
CA LEU A 442 4.37 12.28 12.91
C LEU A 442 5.34 12.44 14.08
N ARG A 443 5.56 11.40 14.88
CA ARG A 443 6.52 11.39 15.98
C ARG A 443 7.94 11.62 15.48
N GLN A 444 8.40 10.83 14.51
CA GLN A 444 9.74 10.96 13.93
C GLN A 444 9.97 12.36 13.35
N ARG A 445 8.95 12.93 12.70
CA ARG A 445 9.00 14.29 12.20
C ARG A 445 9.08 15.37 13.27
N LYS A 446 8.34 15.22 14.38
CA LYS A 446 8.43 16.15 15.51
C LYS A 446 9.82 16.14 16.15
N LEU A 447 10.47 14.97 16.16
CA LEU A 447 11.83 14.79 16.66
C LEU A 447 12.92 15.31 15.69
N GLY A 448 12.55 15.82 14.51
CA GLY A 448 13.50 16.31 13.52
C GLY A 448 14.30 15.22 12.79
N VAL A 449 14.02 13.94 13.05
CA VAL A 449 14.67 12.80 12.40
C VAL A 449 14.00 12.46 11.07
N ARG A 450 14.76 11.92 10.13
CA ARG A 450 14.21 11.46 8.84
C ARG A 450 13.25 10.30 9.08
N PRO A 451 11.98 10.40 8.64
CA PRO A 451 11.01 9.32 8.84
C PRO A 451 11.45 8.03 8.15
N GLN A 452 11.52 6.93 8.90
CA GLN A 452 11.78 5.59 8.40
C GLN A 452 10.88 4.61 9.13
N PHE A 453 10.17 3.78 8.37
CA PHE A 453 9.36 2.72 8.96
C PHE A 453 10.23 1.49 9.22
N ASP A 454 10.21 1.00 10.46
CA ASP A 454 10.86 -0.25 10.85
C ASP A 454 9.79 -1.21 11.40
N PRO A 455 9.43 -2.28 10.66
CA PRO A 455 8.44 -3.27 11.09
C PRO A 455 8.73 -3.86 12.48
N ARG A 456 10.01 -4.00 12.86
CA ARG A 456 10.43 -4.62 14.13
C ARG A 456 9.99 -3.83 15.37
N ARG A 457 9.65 -2.54 15.19
CA ARG A 457 9.10 -1.69 16.26
C ARG A 457 7.62 -1.97 16.52
N PHE A 458 6.96 -2.76 15.68
CA PHE A 458 5.52 -3.01 15.70
C PHE A 458 5.22 -4.51 15.64
N PRO A 459 5.31 -5.23 16.78
CA PRO A 459 5.11 -6.68 16.85
C PRO A 459 3.76 -7.17 16.32
N ASP A 460 2.74 -6.33 16.30
CA ASP A 460 1.40 -6.67 15.76
C ASP A 460 1.35 -6.63 14.22
N ILE A 461 2.24 -5.85 13.59
CA ILE A 461 2.29 -5.63 12.13
C ILE A 461 3.33 -6.55 11.49
N GLU A 462 4.47 -6.77 12.16
CA GLU A 462 5.58 -7.57 11.64
C GLU A 462 5.15 -8.98 11.14
N PRO A 463 4.30 -9.75 11.85
CA PRO A 463 3.84 -11.06 11.39
C PRO A 463 2.98 -10.98 10.11
N GLN A 464 2.22 -9.89 9.93
CA GLN A 464 1.36 -9.68 8.77
C GLN A 464 2.17 -9.36 7.50
N LEU A 465 3.39 -8.86 7.68
CA LEU A 465 4.38 -8.66 6.62
C LEU A 465 5.23 -9.92 6.36
N ALA A 466 5.12 -10.94 7.21
CA ALA A 466 5.95 -12.14 7.22
C ALA A 466 5.43 -13.29 6.32
N ASP A 467 4.64 -12.99 5.29
CA ASP A 467 4.43 -13.87 4.12
C ASP A 467 5.76 -14.20 3.40
N LEU A 468 6.85 -13.54 3.83
CA LEU A 468 8.25 -13.90 3.62
C LEU A 468 8.58 -15.39 3.85
N ASN A 469 7.90 -16.12 4.74
CA ASN A 469 8.31 -17.51 5.02
C ASN A 469 7.93 -18.49 3.91
N ALA A 470 6.76 -18.35 3.28
CA ALA A 470 6.37 -19.21 2.17
C ALA A 470 7.30 -19.00 0.96
N THR A 471 7.63 -17.75 0.64
CA THR A 471 8.61 -17.41 -0.40
C THR A 471 10.03 -17.86 -0.02
N ARG A 472 10.45 -17.69 1.25
CA ARG A 472 11.74 -18.19 1.74
C ARG A 472 11.88 -19.70 1.57
N PHE A 473 10.85 -20.48 1.90
CA PHE A 473 10.89 -21.94 1.71
C PHE A 473 10.85 -22.33 0.23
N HIS A 474 10.14 -21.57 -0.61
CA HIS A 474 10.12 -21.79 -2.06
C HIS A 474 11.47 -21.48 -2.71
N ASP A 475 12.12 -20.39 -2.30
CA ASP A 475 13.42 -19.93 -2.83
C ASP A 475 14.61 -20.63 -2.14
N TRP A 476 14.34 -21.44 -1.11
CA TRP A 476 15.37 -22.15 -0.37
C TRP A 476 16.03 -23.22 -1.25
N GLN A 477 17.35 -23.23 -1.26
CA GLN A 477 18.12 -24.19 -2.03
C GLN A 477 19.45 -24.51 -1.32
N PRO A 478 19.99 -25.73 -1.43
CA PRO A 478 21.11 -26.17 -0.59
C PRO A 478 22.50 -25.63 -0.99
N HIS A 479 22.65 -24.97 -2.14
CA HIS A 479 23.93 -24.44 -2.62
C HIS A 479 24.19 -23.02 -2.10
N PHE A 480 24.70 -22.92 -0.87
CA PHE A 480 24.93 -21.65 -0.21
C PHE A 480 26.20 -20.95 -0.69
N THR A 481 26.05 -19.68 -1.06
CA THR A 481 27.14 -18.76 -1.41
C THR A 481 26.97 -17.44 -0.66
N PRO A 482 28.02 -16.62 -0.52
CA PRO A 482 27.89 -15.29 0.09
C PRO A 482 26.88 -14.36 -0.61
N ASP A 483 26.50 -14.64 -1.87
CA ASP A 483 25.50 -13.87 -2.60
C ASP A 483 24.07 -14.18 -2.15
N ASN A 484 23.82 -15.43 -1.72
CA ASN A 484 22.48 -15.93 -1.41
C ASN A 484 22.27 -16.30 0.06
N ALA A 485 23.34 -16.35 0.86
CA ALA A 485 23.33 -16.77 2.25
C ALA A 485 24.29 -15.92 3.09
N ARG A 486 24.17 -15.99 4.41
CA ARG A 486 25.05 -15.28 5.35
C ARG A 486 25.43 -16.19 6.51
N GLN A 487 26.60 -15.96 7.10
CA GLN A 487 27.07 -16.67 8.29
C GLN A 487 26.06 -16.57 9.42
N ALA A 488 25.73 -17.69 10.06
CA ALA A 488 24.66 -17.79 11.03
C ALA A 488 24.78 -16.79 12.21
N ILE A 489 25.99 -16.63 12.77
CA ILE A 489 26.24 -15.69 13.89
C ILE A 489 25.98 -14.22 13.50
N LEU A 490 26.10 -13.89 12.21
CA LEU A 490 25.86 -12.54 11.67
C LEU A 490 24.44 -12.36 11.11
N ALA A 491 23.80 -13.46 10.72
CA ALA A 491 22.46 -13.49 10.13
C ALA A 491 21.37 -13.39 11.19
N PHE A 492 21.52 -14.09 12.32
CA PHE A 492 20.53 -14.04 13.39
C PHE A 492 20.52 -12.69 14.11
N LYS A 493 19.32 -12.25 14.49
CA LYS A 493 19.08 -11.02 15.25
C LYS A 493 18.01 -11.29 16.32
N GLY A 494 18.15 -10.64 17.47
CA GLY A 494 17.29 -10.82 18.64
C GLY A 494 18.07 -10.62 19.94
N ASP A 495 17.41 -10.65 21.08
CA ASP A 495 18.00 -10.27 22.38
C ASP A 495 19.29 -11.01 22.71
N VAL A 496 19.37 -12.32 22.43
CA VAL A 496 20.58 -13.14 22.60
C VAL A 496 21.72 -12.59 21.74
N TYR A 497 21.46 -12.30 20.46
CA TYR A 497 22.47 -11.81 19.53
C TYR A 497 22.86 -10.35 19.80
N THR A 498 21.95 -9.55 20.38
CA THR A 498 22.27 -8.22 20.91
C THR A 498 23.22 -8.30 22.09
N GLY A 499 23.07 -9.28 22.98
CA GLY A 499 24.03 -9.54 24.06
C GLY A 499 25.36 -10.11 23.56
N LEU A 500 25.32 -10.99 22.55
CA LEU A 500 26.52 -11.58 21.94
C LEU A 500 27.36 -10.54 21.19
N GLN A 501 26.69 -9.62 20.48
CA GLN A 501 27.29 -8.50 19.75
C GLN A 501 28.43 -8.91 18.80
N ALA A 502 28.20 -9.96 18.01
CA ALA A 502 29.23 -10.56 17.15
C ALA A 502 29.81 -9.60 16.09
N GLU A 503 29.14 -8.48 15.78
CA GLU A 503 29.69 -7.43 14.92
C GLU A 503 30.96 -6.75 15.48
N THR A 504 31.26 -6.91 16.77
CA THR A 504 32.49 -6.37 17.38
C THR A 504 33.62 -7.40 17.49
N PHE A 505 33.40 -8.64 17.04
CA PHE A 505 34.40 -9.71 17.12
C PHE A 505 35.52 -9.49 16.10
N ASN A 506 36.76 -9.78 16.53
CA ASN A 506 37.88 -9.93 15.62
C ASN A 506 37.95 -11.37 15.07
N ASP A 507 38.88 -11.62 14.13
CA ASP A 507 39.00 -12.94 13.49
C ASP A 507 39.29 -14.06 14.50
N ALA A 508 40.12 -13.79 15.52
CA ALA A 508 40.40 -14.79 16.56
C ALA A 508 39.17 -15.09 17.43
N ASP A 509 38.28 -14.13 17.63
CA ASP A 509 37.01 -14.33 18.35
C ASP A 509 36.07 -15.19 17.51
N PHE A 510 36.02 -14.96 16.19
CA PHE A 510 35.27 -15.81 15.28
C PHE A 510 35.83 -17.24 15.20
N ASP A 511 37.14 -17.41 15.18
CA ASP A 511 37.77 -18.74 15.18
C ASP A 511 37.45 -19.51 16.47
N PHE A 512 37.57 -18.86 17.63
CA PHE A 512 37.21 -19.47 18.91
C PHE A 512 35.72 -19.80 18.98
N ALA A 513 34.86 -18.88 18.56
CA ALA A 513 33.42 -19.12 18.49
C ALA A 513 33.12 -20.29 17.53
N GLN A 514 33.78 -20.35 16.37
CA GLN A 514 33.58 -21.39 15.37
C GLN A 514 33.85 -22.78 15.95
N GLN A 515 34.83 -22.90 16.83
CA GLN A 515 35.14 -24.13 17.53
C GLN A 515 34.14 -24.44 18.64
N HIS A 516 33.86 -23.49 19.54
CA HIS A 516 33.18 -23.77 20.82
C HIS A 516 31.70 -23.35 20.92
N LEU A 517 31.17 -22.57 19.97
CA LEU A 517 29.75 -22.13 19.97
C LEU A 517 28.93 -22.93 18.95
N ARG A 518 27.72 -23.33 19.33
CA ARG A 518 26.74 -23.94 18.42
C ARG A 518 25.38 -23.26 18.59
N MET A 519 24.68 -23.02 17.48
CA MET A 519 23.30 -22.52 17.49
C MET A 519 22.35 -23.64 17.08
N LEU A 520 21.37 -23.92 17.93
CA LEU A 520 20.29 -24.86 17.61
C LEU A 520 19.28 -24.19 16.66
N SER A 521 18.82 -24.94 15.66
CA SER A 521 17.96 -24.44 14.59
C SER A 521 16.87 -25.46 14.25
N GLY A 522 15.62 -25.02 14.11
CA GLY A 522 14.53 -25.91 13.67
C GLY A 522 14.72 -26.45 12.25
N LEU A 523 15.33 -25.68 11.34
CA LEU A 523 15.56 -26.07 9.95
C LEU A 523 16.93 -26.73 9.73
N TYR A 524 17.98 -26.22 10.37
CA TYR A 524 19.36 -26.67 10.14
C TYR A 524 19.87 -27.63 11.21
N GLY A 525 19.13 -27.82 12.30
CA GLY A 525 19.53 -28.67 13.43
C GLY A 525 20.59 -27.98 14.28
N VAL A 526 21.86 -28.08 13.85
CA VAL A 526 23.03 -27.50 14.52
C VAL A 526 23.82 -26.66 13.53
N LEU A 527 24.03 -25.38 13.84
CA LEU A 527 24.86 -24.46 13.05
C LEU A 527 26.11 -24.07 13.83
N ARG A 528 27.25 -24.03 13.14
CA ARG A 528 28.45 -23.32 13.60
C ARG A 528 28.34 -21.83 13.27
N PRO A 529 29.01 -20.93 14.00
CA PRO A 529 28.99 -19.48 13.76
C PRO A 529 29.12 -19.03 12.32
N LEU A 530 30.08 -19.60 11.59
CA LEU A 530 30.43 -19.24 10.23
C LEU A 530 29.73 -20.08 9.16
N ASP A 531 28.86 -21.03 9.54
CA ASP A 531 28.06 -21.75 8.56
C ASP A 531 27.12 -20.78 7.83
N LEU A 532 27.13 -20.82 6.50
CA LEU A 532 26.20 -20.06 5.69
C LEU A 532 24.79 -20.60 5.88
N MET A 533 23.83 -19.69 6.01
CA MET A 533 22.41 -20.04 6.05
C MET A 533 21.58 -19.08 5.21
N GLN A 534 20.58 -19.63 4.53
CA GLN A 534 19.52 -18.86 3.91
C GLN A 534 18.45 -18.46 4.93
N PRO A 535 17.77 -17.32 4.72
CA PRO A 535 16.75 -16.82 5.64
C PRO A 535 15.56 -17.80 5.71
N TYR A 536 15.16 -18.15 6.93
CA TYR A 536 14.01 -19.01 7.21
C TYR A 536 13.30 -18.55 8.49
N ARG A 537 12.10 -19.07 8.75
CA ARG A 537 11.48 -19.02 10.08
C ARG A 537 10.80 -20.35 10.36
N LEU A 538 11.45 -21.17 11.16
CA LEU A 538 10.98 -22.48 11.58
C LEU A 538 11.49 -22.72 13.01
N GLU A 539 10.69 -22.30 13.98
CA GLU A 539 11.01 -22.46 15.41
C GLU A 539 10.93 -23.93 15.80
N MET A 540 11.79 -24.36 16.75
CA MET A 540 11.87 -25.78 17.14
C MET A 540 10.56 -26.33 17.71
N GLY A 541 9.75 -25.49 18.38
CA GLY A 541 8.46 -25.89 18.96
C GLY A 541 7.32 -26.06 17.96
N ILE A 542 7.54 -25.80 16.66
CA ILE A 542 6.49 -25.93 15.64
C ILE A 542 6.06 -27.41 15.47
N ARG A 543 4.74 -27.61 15.42
CA ARG A 543 4.13 -28.87 15.00
C ARG A 543 4.05 -28.93 13.48
N LEU A 544 5.12 -29.41 12.86
CA LEU A 544 5.20 -29.67 11.43
C LEU A 544 5.21 -31.18 11.19
N GLU A 545 4.14 -31.69 10.58
CA GLU A 545 4.08 -33.10 10.20
C GLU A 545 5.11 -33.42 9.12
N ASN A 546 5.85 -34.50 9.31
CA ASN A 546 6.99 -34.88 8.51
C ASN A 546 7.14 -36.43 8.51
N PRO A 547 7.94 -37.01 7.62
CA PRO A 547 8.06 -38.48 7.51
C PRO A 547 8.51 -39.21 8.79
N ARG A 548 9.05 -38.48 9.78
CA ARG A 548 9.57 -39.03 11.04
C ARG A 548 8.67 -38.70 12.25
N GLY A 549 7.59 -37.94 12.08
CA GLY A 549 6.70 -37.58 13.18
C GLY A 549 5.81 -36.36 12.93
N LYS A 550 5.19 -35.87 14.01
CA LYS A 550 4.22 -34.77 14.01
C LYS A 550 4.82 -33.41 14.36
N ASP A 551 6.08 -33.38 14.80
CA ASP A 551 6.81 -32.18 15.17
C ASP A 551 8.30 -32.30 14.84
N LEU A 552 9.04 -31.20 15.04
CA LEU A 552 10.47 -31.13 14.76
C LEU A 552 11.32 -31.88 15.79
N TYR A 553 10.84 -32.08 17.02
CA TYR A 553 11.56 -32.88 18.02
C TYR A 553 11.65 -34.35 17.59
N GLN A 554 10.58 -34.88 17.00
CA GLN A 554 10.55 -36.22 16.42
C GLN A 554 11.37 -36.29 15.12
N PHE A 555 11.30 -35.25 14.28
CA PHE A 555 12.09 -35.18 13.04
C PHE A 555 13.60 -35.27 13.28
N TRP A 556 14.08 -34.48 14.25
CA TRP A 556 15.49 -34.43 14.61
C TRP A 556 15.91 -35.64 15.46
N GLY A 557 15.02 -36.19 16.29
CA GLY A 557 15.30 -37.40 17.06
C GLY A 557 16.58 -37.27 17.90
N ASP A 558 17.60 -38.06 17.57
CA ASP A 558 18.93 -38.03 18.20
C ASP A 558 19.97 -37.22 17.41
N ILE A 559 19.69 -36.84 16.16
CA ILE A 559 20.66 -36.26 15.20
C ILE A 559 21.37 -35.02 15.75
N ILE A 560 20.62 -34.14 16.42
CA ILE A 560 21.19 -32.93 17.03
C ILE A 560 22.18 -33.31 18.14
N THR A 561 21.84 -34.30 18.96
CA THR A 561 22.71 -34.75 20.07
C THR A 561 23.96 -35.44 19.53
N ASP A 562 23.80 -36.28 18.51
CA ASP A 562 24.92 -36.96 17.86
C ASP A 562 25.89 -35.95 17.22
N LYS A 563 25.39 -34.90 16.57
CA LYS A 563 26.23 -33.84 16.01
C LYS A 563 26.96 -33.00 17.06
N LEU A 564 26.36 -32.81 18.24
CA LEU A 564 27.04 -32.18 19.37
C LEU A 564 28.14 -33.10 19.93
N ASN A 565 27.89 -34.41 20.02
CA ASN A 565 28.89 -35.39 20.43
C ASN A 565 30.09 -35.46 19.47
N GLU A 566 29.84 -35.42 18.15
CA GLU A 566 30.93 -35.34 17.15
C GLU A 566 31.79 -34.08 17.37
N ALA A 567 31.16 -32.94 17.66
CA ALA A 567 31.89 -31.70 17.95
C ALA A 567 32.70 -31.80 19.25
N LEU A 568 32.14 -32.40 20.31
CA LEU A 568 32.81 -32.65 21.59
C LEU A 568 34.02 -33.56 21.44
N GLU A 569 33.88 -34.65 20.68
CA GLU A 569 34.96 -35.58 20.41
C GLU A 569 36.09 -34.92 19.62
N ALA A 570 35.76 -34.13 18.59
CA ALA A 570 36.74 -33.44 17.76
C ALA A 570 37.55 -32.39 18.54
N GLN A 571 36.95 -31.74 19.55
CA GLN A 571 37.63 -30.76 20.40
C GLN A 571 38.30 -31.36 21.64
N GLY A 572 37.93 -32.59 22.02
CA GLY A 572 38.41 -33.24 23.26
C GLY A 572 37.75 -32.70 24.54
N ASP A 573 36.68 -31.93 24.42
CA ASP A 573 35.98 -31.33 25.55
C ASP A 573 34.95 -32.31 26.13
N ARG A 574 34.69 -32.16 27.43
CA ARG A 574 33.68 -32.96 28.16
C ARG A 574 32.63 -32.11 28.87
N VAL A 575 32.48 -30.85 28.47
CA VAL A 575 31.55 -29.91 29.08
C VAL A 575 30.71 -29.24 28.00
N VAL A 576 29.40 -29.12 28.25
CA VAL A 576 28.47 -28.32 27.43
C VAL A 576 27.81 -27.27 28.29
N VAL A 577 28.02 -26.00 27.93
CA VAL A 577 27.34 -24.87 28.59
C VAL A 577 26.02 -24.58 27.85
N ASN A 578 24.90 -24.89 28.50
CA ASN A 578 23.57 -24.67 27.94
C ASN A 578 23.09 -23.23 28.16
N LEU A 579 23.29 -22.40 27.13
CA LEU A 579 22.75 -21.05 27.03
C LEU A 579 21.53 -20.97 26.07
N ALA A 580 20.99 -22.12 25.65
CA ALA A 580 19.80 -22.16 24.81
C ALA A 580 18.52 -21.97 25.63
N SER A 581 17.42 -21.65 24.95
CA SER A 581 16.10 -21.72 25.59
C SER A 581 15.64 -23.17 25.73
N GLU A 582 14.75 -23.44 26.68
CA GLU A 582 14.14 -24.77 26.87
C GLU A 582 13.48 -25.31 25.59
N GLU A 583 12.86 -24.43 24.80
CA GLU A 583 12.24 -24.81 23.52
C GLU A 583 13.25 -25.46 22.57
N TYR A 584 14.45 -24.89 22.46
CA TYR A 584 15.50 -25.41 21.59
C TYR A 584 16.27 -26.55 22.25
N PHE A 585 16.60 -26.44 23.54
CA PHE A 585 17.36 -27.46 24.26
C PHE A 585 16.61 -28.80 24.38
N LYS A 586 15.26 -28.80 24.35
CA LYS A 586 14.43 -30.02 24.28
C LYS A 586 14.73 -30.91 23.05
N SER A 587 15.36 -30.37 22.01
CA SER A 587 15.85 -31.14 20.87
C SER A 587 17.13 -31.94 21.16
N VAL A 588 17.85 -31.61 22.22
CA VAL A 588 19.02 -32.35 22.72
C VAL A 588 18.56 -33.41 23.72
N LYS A 589 19.24 -34.56 23.78
CA LYS A 589 18.97 -35.66 24.71
C LYS A 589 20.09 -35.73 25.76
N PRO A 590 19.91 -35.13 26.96
CA PRO A 590 20.98 -35.07 27.98
C PRO A 590 21.57 -36.42 28.33
N LYS A 591 20.75 -37.48 28.40
CA LYS A 591 21.20 -38.85 28.69
C LYS A 591 22.11 -39.48 27.63
N LYS A 592 22.17 -38.92 26.43
CA LYS A 592 23.01 -39.38 25.31
C LYS A 592 24.15 -38.40 25.00
N LEU A 593 24.25 -37.29 25.72
CA LEU A 593 25.28 -36.30 25.51
C LEU A 593 26.55 -36.73 26.25
N ASN A 594 27.68 -36.80 25.55
CA ASN A 594 28.98 -37.23 26.10
C ASN A 594 29.71 -36.09 26.82
N ALA A 595 28.98 -35.33 27.64
CA ALA A 595 29.52 -34.18 28.36
C ALA A 595 28.73 -33.90 29.65
N GLU A 596 29.42 -33.33 30.63
CA GLU A 596 28.81 -32.65 31.78
C GLU A 596 28.05 -31.42 31.29
N LEU A 597 26.82 -31.25 31.78
CA LEU A 597 25.92 -30.19 31.33
C LEU A 597 25.87 -29.09 32.38
N ILE A 598 26.32 -27.90 32.01
CA ILE A 598 26.29 -26.73 32.88
C ILE A 598 25.26 -25.73 32.35
N LYS A 599 24.36 -25.27 33.20
CA LYS A 599 23.28 -24.35 32.83
C LYS A 599 23.37 -23.04 33.61
N PRO A 600 23.90 -21.97 33.01
CA PRO A 600 23.78 -20.63 33.57
C PRO A 600 22.32 -20.14 33.59
N VAL A 601 21.83 -19.73 34.76
CA VAL A 601 20.47 -19.21 35.00
C VAL A 601 20.55 -17.75 35.40
N PHE A 602 19.86 -16.88 34.65
CA PHE A 602 19.87 -15.43 34.89
C PHE A 602 18.55 -15.00 35.53
N LEU A 603 18.64 -14.38 36.71
CA LEU A 603 17.51 -13.90 37.49
C LEU A 603 17.60 -12.39 37.69
N ASP A 604 16.51 -11.69 37.41
CA ASP A 604 16.37 -10.27 37.72
C ASP A 604 15.45 -10.09 38.92
N GLU A 605 15.77 -9.13 39.78
CA GLU A 605 14.89 -8.71 40.84
C GLU A 605 13.66 -8.01 40.25
N LYS A 606 12.47 -8.40 40.74
CA LYS A 606 11.23 -7.70 40.47
C LYS A 606 10.25 -7.89 41.62
N ASN A 607 9.85 -6.79 42.25
CA ASN A 607 9.06 -6.77 43.49
C ASN A 607 9.76 -7.51 44.66
N GLY A 608 11.06 -7.30 44.85
CA GLY A 608 11.84 -7.89 45.95
C GLY A 608 12.09 -9.40 45.84
N LYS A 609 11.84 -10.00 44.66
CA LYS A 609 12.11 -11.42 44.39
C LYS A 609 12.87 -11.56 43.07
N PHE A 610 13.90 -12.40 43.08
CA PHE A 610 14.65 -12.79 41.88
C PHE A 610 13.87 -13.81 41.06
N LYS A 611 13.65 -13.53 39.78
CA LYS A 611 12.98 -14.45 38.85
C LYS A 611 13.50 -14.28 37.42
N VAL A 612 13.29 -15.29 36.60
CA VAL A 612 13.62 -15.22 35.17
C VAL A 612 12.69 -14.20 34.49
N VAL A 613 13.26 -13.11 33.97
CA VAL A 613 12.56 -12.15 33.12
C VAL A 613 12.97 -12.41 31.66
N SER A 614 12.03 -12.91 30.86
CA SER A 614 12.33 -13.51 29.54
C SER A 614 13.18 -12.66 28.59
N PHE A 615 12.98 -11.34 28.56
CA PHE A 615 13.77 -10.43 27.72
C PHE A 615 15.22 -10.29 28.22
N TYR A 616 15.40 -10.03 29.52
CA TYR A 616 16.72 -9.88 30.13
C TYR A 616 17.51 -11.19 30.15
N ALA A 617 16.87 -12.31 30.48
CA ALA A 617 17.53 -13.62 30.47
C ALA A 617 18.03 -14.03 29.08
N LYS A 618 17.30 -13.68 28.00
CA LYS A 618 17.77 -13.90 26.62
C LYS A 618 19.02 -13.07 26.32
N LYS A 619 19.02 -11.78 26.65
CA LYS A 619 20.18 -10.92 26.46
C LYS A 619 21.38 -11.39 27.30
N ALA A 620 21.16 -11.78 28.55
CA ALA A 620 22.18 -12.28 29.45
C ALA A 620 22.86 -13.57 28.95
N ARG A 621 22.13 -14.48 28.31
CA ARG A 621 22.71 -15.65 27.63
C ARG A 621 23.67 -15.26 26.50
N GLY A 622 23.34 -14.20 25.78
CA GLY A 622 24.22 -13.58 24.78
C GLY A 622 25.48 -13.01 25.40
N LEU A 623 25.32 -12.23 26.48
CA LEU A 623 26.44 -11.63 27.23
C LEU A 623 27.38 -12.70 27.81
N MET A 624 26.83 -13.80 28.33
CA MET A 624 27.62 -14.92 28.84
C MET A 624 28.38 -15.64 27.71
N SER A 625 27.71 -15.91 26.59
CA SER A 625 28.37 -16.46 25.40
C SER A 625 29.54 -15.58 24.95
N ARG A 626 29.32 -14.26 24.91
CA ARG A 626 30.37 -13.28 24.60
C ARG A 626 31.50 -13.30 25.61
N PHE A 627 31.19 -13.34 26.90
CA PHE A 627 32.18 -13.39 27.97
C PHE A 627 33.08 -14.62 27.87
N ILE A 628 32.49 -15.80 27.59
CA ILE A 628 33.23 -17.04 27.34
C ILE A 628 34.19 -16.88 26.16
N ILE A 629 33.68 -16.32 25.05
CA ILE A 629 34.45 -16.12 23.83
C ILE A 629 35.58 -15.12 24.06
N GLU A 630 35.29 -13.89 24.46
CA GLU A 630 36.28 -12.81 24.62
C GLU A 630 37.42 -13.20 25.57
N ASN A 631 37.12 -13.94 26.65
CA ASN A 631 38.10 -14.35 27.64
C ASN A 631 38.72 -15.73 27.38
N ARG A 632 38.34 -16.41 26.28
CA ARG A 632 38.84 -17.75 25.89
C ARG A 632 38.75 -18.75 27.04
N LEU A 633 37.60 -18.80 27.71
CA LEU A 633 37.41 -19.67 28.86
C LEU A 633 37.48 -21.14 28.46
N THR A 634 38.12 -21.95 29.30
CA THR A 634 38.35 -23.39 29.07
C THR A 634 37.83 -24.27 30.21
N LYS A 635 37.47 -23.67 31.36
CA LYS A 635 37.03 -24.40 32.54
C LYS A 635 35.71 -23.87 33.09
N PRO A 636 34.81 -24.76 33.58
CA PRO A 636 33.55 -24.40 34.23
C PRO A 636 33.65 -23.30 35.28
N GLU A 637 34.65 -23.37 36.16
CA GLU A 637 34.75 -22.49 37.33
C GLU A 637 34.95 -21.03 36.91
N GLN A 638 35.50 -20.78 35.72
CA GLN A 638 35.70 -19.45 35.17
C GLN A 638 34.40 -18.73 34.81
N LEU A 639 33.29 -19.46 34.63
CA LEU A 639 31.96 -18.88 34.36
C LEU A 639 31.47 -18.02 35.54
N THR A 640 31.87 -18.37 36.76
CA THR A 640 31.47 -17.66 37.99
C THR A 640 31.97 -16.21 38.04
N ALA A 641 33.00 -15.87 37.26
CA ALA A 641 33.54 -14.52 37.16
C ALA A 641 32.71 -13.58 36.26
N PHE A 642 31.58 -14.04 35.71
CA PHE A 642 30.71 -13.21 34.87
C PHE A 642 30.03 -12.09 35.66
N ASP A 643 30.27 -10.85 35.25
CA ASP A 643 29.81 -9.63 35.96
C ASP A 643 29.14 -8.59 35.03
N ARG A 644 28.81 -8.95 33.79
CA ARG A 644 28.34 -7.99 32.77
C ARG A 644 26.95 -7.45 33.10
N GLU A 645 26.73 -6.16 32.83
CA GLU A 645 25.44 -5.44 33.03
C GLU A 645 24.85 -5.58 34.44
N GLY A 646 25.69 -5.74 35.46
CA GLY A 646 25.29 -5.80 36.88
C GLY A 646 24.81 -7.17 37.35
N TYR A 647 24.97 -8.22 36.54
CA TYR A 647 24.82 -9.59 37.03
C TYR A 647 25.96 -9.96 37.98
N PHE A 648 25.68 -10.78 38.98
CA PHE A 648 26.67 -11.36 39.88
C PHE A 648 26.33 -12.83 40.16
N PHE A 649 27.36 -13.65 40.35
CA PHE A 649 27.19 -15.07 40.68
C PHE A 649 26.65 -15.24 42.11
N ASP A 650 25.69 -16.14 42.27
CA ASP A 650 25.11 -16.49 43.57
C ASP A 650 25.44 -17.94 43.93
N GLU A 651 26.47 -18.10 44.76
CA GLU A 651 26.96 -19.40 45.20
C GLU A 651 25.92 -20.18 46.02
N GLU A 652 25.08 -19.50 46.82
CA GLU A 652 24.14 -20.16 47.72
C GLU A 652 23.00 -20.88 46.98
N THR A 653 22.57 -20.35 45.83
CA THR A 653 21.50 -20.94 45.02
C THR A 653 21.99 -21.75 43.84
N SER A 654 23.30 -21.75 43.59
CA SER A 654 23.93 -22.54 42.53
C SER A 654 24.15 -23.99 42.95
N THR A 655 24.12 -24.89 41.98
CA THR A 655 24.47 -26.31 42.12
C THR A 655 25.60 -26.66 41.16
N GLN A 656 26.08 -27.90 41.17
CA GLN A 656 27.12 -28.34 40.24
C GLN A 656 26.70 -28.17 38.77
N ASP A 657 25.44 -28.43 38.45
CA ASP A 657 24.92 -28.40 37.07
C ASP A 657 24.22 -27.08 36.72
N GLU A 658 23.80 -26.27 37.69
CA GLU A 658 23.11 -24.99 37.47
C GLU A 658 23.83 -23.83 38.17
N LEU A 659 24.34 -22.88 37.39
CA LEU A 659 25.04 -21.69 37.90
C LEU A 659 24.10 -20.48 37.88
N VAL A 660 23.73 -19.95 39.04
CA VAL A 660 22.75 -18.86 39.17
C VAL A 660 23.46 -17.50 39.19
N PHE A 661 23.00 -16.59 38.34
CA PHE A 661 23.44 -15.21 38.27
C PHE A 661 22.25 -14.27 38.53
N LYS A 662 22.38 -13.40 39.53
CA LYS A 662 21.35 -12.46 39.96
C LYS A 662 21.69 -11.04 39.52
N ARG A 663 20.67 -10.21 39.29
CA ARG A 663 20.80 -8.77 39.02
C ARG A 663 19.69 -7.99 39.71
N TYR A 664 20.06 -6.94 40.45
CA TYR A 664 19.10 -6.04 41.09
C TYR A 664 18.33 -5.19 40.07
N GLU A 665 17.13 -4.73 40.43
CA GLU A 665 16.31 -3.87 39.56
C GLU A 665 17.03 -2.54 39.33
N GLN A 666 17.22 -2.14 38.06
CA GLN A 666 17.90 -0.89 37.67
C GLN A 666 16.95 0.31 37.65
#